data_AF-A0A357TNW2-F1
#
_entry.id   AF-A0A357TNW2-F1
#
_cell.length_a   1.000
_cell.length_b   1.000
_cell.length_c   1.000
_cell.angle_alpha   90.00
_cell.angle_beta   90.00
_cell.angle_gamma   90.00
#
_symmetry.space_group_name_H-M   'P 1'
#
loop_
_entity.id
_entity.type
_entity.pdbx_description
1 polymer ?
#
loop_
_entity_poly.entity_id
_entity_poly.type
_entity_poly.pdbx_seq_one_letter_code
_entity_poly.pdbx_strand_id
1 'polypeptide(L)'
;MNKRGKSWHLIVTALLIVVFSFTALFGVSYTYGDTKNVYIKGAEDIRFGIDIRGGVDVTFMPADGVEATDDQMTAAKTVIEDRLVGLGITDYEDYVDYNKDRIIVRFPWKTGETDFNPQTAIDEIGTTAEMVFRKGSTADGEEILSGDDVTSATAGYNQENGYVVQLQFSADGAKKFAEATTELAAQSNGTISIWLDGENISTATVKTAITDGNAVIEGSFTQDQVTALANQINSGSLPFALSAESFSTISPTLGAKSLDVMVLAGIIAFAFVALLMIVRYRLPGTIAVISLFGQVVATLAFVSGYFTVFNGSTLTLPGIAGIILGIGMGVDANVITAERIKEELGNGKTLDGAIASGFKMGLTPIIDGNVTIVIVAALLMGAFGPTDGFWGKVFNPIFFMFGPSTAGSIYSFGFTLLTSVLLNFVFGVFATRIMIRGASRCKVFRNPVLYGGSKDGKKTYKCPNINFVGNRKKFYTFSGVLVAVVLVFSFVFGVTMDIEFKGGAMVTVGYQGDVDLNNVKQTVAAELGQSNLTVQTGTDVSGAQTLTINLPGSETLSTEQLDSMIETLNTTYPDNQFVQQEVSNVNPTIGNEFLAKSVVAVVAACVLILVYVAVRFRRIGGWSAGAMAIVALLHDMFVVYGVFVLLRIPLNGNFIAAMLTILGYSINDTVVIYDRIRENTGLYGKKMSLPELVNLSINQSFGRSMMTSITTCIALAIVCVVSIIFKLDSIFTFAVPLLFGMVSGVYSTMCIATQLWVSYKTRKAAPAPKKA
;
A
#
# COMPACT_ATOMS: atom_id res chain seq x y z
N MET A 1 -8.68 21.90 35.62
CA MET A 1 -9.61 20.78 35.35
C MET A 1 -9.62 19.79 36.49
N ASN A 2 -10.80 19.50 37.04
CA ASN A 2 -10.99 18.60 38.19
C ASN A 2 -10.42 17.21 37.87
N LYS A 3 -9.36 16.77 38.59
CA LYS A 3 -8.59 15.54 38.29
C LYS A 3 -9.35 14.22 38.56
N ARG A 4 -10.66 14.28 38.86
CA ARG A 4 -11.50 13.13 39.26
C ARG A 4 -12.63 12.95 38.24
N GLY A 5 -12.61 11.85 37.49
CA GLY A 5 -13.70 11.48 36.57
C GLY A 5 -14.99 11.14 37.34
N LYS A 6 -16.15 11.42 36.72
CA LYS A 6 -17.49 11.04 37.22
C LYS A 6 -17.95 9.72 36.57
N SER A 7 -18.83 8.96 37.21
CA SER A 7 -19.27 7.65 36.72
C SER A 7 -19.91 7.68 35.32
N TRP A 8 -20.60 8.77 34.96
CA TRP A 8 -21.22 8.93 33.64
C TRP A 8 -20.23 8.97 32.48
N HIS A 9 -18.95 9.29 32.73
CA HIS A 9 -17.94 9.37 31.66
C HIS A 9 -17.75 8.04 30.94
N LEU A 10 -17.92 6.90 31.64
CA LEU A 10 -17.85 5.59 31.01
C LEU A 10 -18.95 5.43 29.96
N ILE A 11 -20.20 5.67 30.36
CA ILE A 11 -21.39 5.46 29.53
C ILE A 11 -21.39 6.43 28.35
N VAL A 12 -21.13 7.71 28.60
CA VAL A 12 -21.12 8.73 27.54
C VAL A 12 -20.02 8.47 26.52
N THR A 13 -18.79 8.15 26.97
CA THR A 13 -17.71 7.84 26.01
C THR A 13 -18.00 6.58 25.21
N ALA A 14 -18.50 5.50 25.83
CA ALA A 14 -18.88 4.29 25.11
C ALA A 14 -20.01 4.56 24.11
N LEU A 15 -21.03 5.34 24.49
CA LEU A 15 -22.14 5.71 23.60
C LEU A 15 -21.67 6.58 22.44
N LEU A 16 -20.76 7.54 22.67
CA LEU A 16 -20.16 8.33 21.60
C LEU A 16 -19.38 7.47 20.61
N ILE A 17 -18.64 6.45 21.10
CA ILE A 17 -17.96 5.50 20.21
C ILE A 17 -18.99 4.75 19.38
N VAL A 18 -20.07 4.23 19.98
CA VAL A 18 -21.12 3.50 19.23
C VAL A 18 -21.80 4.39 18.19
N VAL A 19 -22.19 5.62 18.55
CA VAL A 19 -22.84 6.56 17.62
C VAL A 19 -21.88 6.93 16.48
N PHE A 20 -20.63 7.27 16.81
CA PHE A 20 -19.61 7.54 15.80
C PHE A 20 -19.43 6.33 14.87
N SER A 21 -19.28 5.14 15.44
CA SER A 21 -19.09 3.92 14.65
C SER A 21 -20.26 3.63 13.73
N PHE A 22 -21.50 3.84 14.19
CA PHE A 22 -22.68 3.69 13.34
C PHE A 22 -22.63 4.66 12.15
N THR A 23 -22.39 5.95 12.40
CA THR A 23 -22.32 6.95 11.31
C THR A 23 -21.14 6.72 10.37
N ALA A 24 -20.01 6.21 10.86
CA ALA A 24 -18.82 5.96 10.06
C ALA A 24 -18.93 4.71 9.19
N LEU A 25 -19.66 3.68 9.65
CA LEU A 25 -19.88 2.46 8.87
C LEU A 25 -20.97 2.64 7.81
N PHE A 26 -22.11 3.24 8.18
CA PHE A 26 -23.27 3.35 7.29
C PHE A 26 -23.33 4.67 6.51
N GLY A 27 -22.54 5.66 6.89
CA GLY A 27 -22.63 7.00 6.33
C GLY A 27 -23.94 7.70 6.67
N VAL A 28 -24.12 8.89 6.09
CA VAL A 28 -25.39 9.62 6.08
C VAL A 28 -25.61 10.09 4.66
N SER A 29 -26.59 9.50 4.00
CA SER A 29 -26.97 9.85 2.63
C SER A 29 -28.48 10.03 2.52
N TYR A 30 -28.89 10.82 1.54
CA TYR A 30 -30.29 10.98 1.15
C TYR A 30 -30.42 10.67 -0.34
N THR A 31 -31.33 9.76 -0.68
CA THR A 31 -31.61 9.39 -2.05
C THR A 31 -32.83 10.18 -2.54
N TYR A 32 -32.68 10.92 -3.63
CA TYR A 32 -33.77 11.61 -4.32
C TYR A 32 -33.82 11.15 -5.78
N GLY A 33 -34.88 10.43 -6.15
CA GLY A 33 -34.91 9.71 -7.42
C GLY A 33 -33.80 8.67 -7.49
N ASP A 34 -33.02 8.67 -8.57
CA ASP A 34 -31.87 7.78 -8.77
C ASP A 34 -30.55 8.36 -8.22
N THR A 35 -30.57 9.58 -7.67
CA THR A 35 -29.35 10.25 -7.18
C THR A 35 -29.17 10.08 -5.67
N LYS A 36 -28.11 9.35 -5.26
CA LYS A 36 -27.66 9.22 -3.87
C LYS A 36 -26.77 10.41 -3.50
N ASN A 37 -27.28 11.34 -2.68
CA ASN A 37 -26.51 12.46 -2.15
C ASN A 37 -25.88 12.06 -0.80
N VAL A 38 -24.56 11.94 -0.77
CA VAL A 38 -23.80 11.53 0.43
C VAL A 38 -23.33 12.76 1.20
N TYR A 39 -23.83 12.96 2.42
CA TYR A 39 -23.38 14.03 3.33
C TYR A 39 -22.19 13.59 4.18
N ILE A 40 -22.20 12.33 4.61
CA ILE A 40 -21.14 11.72 5.39
C ILE A 40 -20.83 10.37 4.74
N LYS A 41 -19.59 10.22 4.29
CA LYS A 41 -19.12 8.98 3.64
C LYS A 41 -19.04 7.83 4.65
N GLY A 42 -19.66 6.71 4.32
CA GLY A 42 -19.63 5.45 5.07
C GLY A 42 -18.56 4.48 4.57
N ALA A 43 -18.59 3.24 5.06
CA ALA A 43 -17.69 2.18 4.58
C ALA A 43 -17.98 1.78 3.12
N GLU A 44 -19.22 1.94 2.65
CA GLU A 44 -19.58 1.71 1.25
C GLU A 44 -18.96 2.72 0.28
N ASP A 45 -18.58 3.90 0.77
CA ASP A 45 -17.98 4.97 -0.03
C ASP A 45 -16.43 4.88 -0.06
N ILE A 46 -15.86 3.79 0.49
CA ILE A 46 -14.42 3.52 0.40
C ILE A 46 -14.06 3.24 -1.06
N ARG A 47 -13.09 4.00 -1.55
CA ARG A 47 -12.46 3.74 -2.84
C ARG A 47 -11.49 2.58 -2.70
N PHE A 48 -11.67 1.55 -3.52
CA PHE A 48 -10.80 0.37 -3.52
C PHE A 48 -9.78 0.44 -4.66
N GLY A 49 -8.57 -0.03 -4.39
CA GLY A 49 -7.50 -0.12 -5.38
C GLY A 49 -7.77 -1.19 -6.43
N ILE A 50 -6.96 -1.14 -7.49
CA ILE A 50 -7.03 -2.08 -8.62
C ILE A 50 -6.78 -3.54 -8.20
N ASP A 51 -6.07 -3.76 -7.10
CA ASP A 51 -5.83 -5.09 -6.52
C ASP A 51 -7.09 -5.69 -5.86
N ILE A 52 -8.12 -4.88 -5.63
CA ILE A 52 -9.42 -5.29 -5.11
C ILE A 52 -10.51 -5.19 -6.18
N ARG A 53 -10.52 -4.13 -6.99
CA ARG A 53 -11.57 -3.94 -8.00
C ARG A 53 -11.26 -4.59 -9.35
N GLY A 54 -10.03 -5.04 -9.56
CA GLY A 54 -9.50 -5.15 -10.91
C GLY A 54 -9.26 -3.76 -11.49
N GLY A 55 -8.28 -3.63 -12.36
CA GLY A 55 -7.83 -2.32 -12.83
C GLY A 55 -6.74 -2.37 -13.86
N VAL A 56 -6.35 -1.17 -14.27
CA VAL A 56 -5.13 -0.88 -15.01
C VAL A 56 -4.30 0.11 -14.16
N ASP A 57 -3.01 -0.17 -14.05
CA ASP A 57 -1.95 0.77 -13.62
C ASP A 57 -1.00 0.91 -14.80
N VAL A 58 -0.82 2.09 -15.36
CA VAL A 58 0.07 2.31 -16.50
C VAL A 58 0.93 3.54 -16.28
N THR A 59 2.19 3.43 -16.66
CA THR A 59 3.16 4.52 -16.68
C THR A 59 3.51 4.83 -18.12
N PHE A 60 3.01 5.98 -18.59
CA PHE A 60 3.35 6.54 -19.90
C PHE A 60 4.60 7.41 -19.81
N MET A 61 5.41 7.38 -20.86
CA MET A 61 6.57 8.25 -21.06
C MET A 61 6.56 8.78 -22.50
N PRO A 62 7.16 9.96 -22.78
CA PRO A 62 7.38 10.38 -24.16
C PRO A 62 8.15 9.31 -24.93
N ALA A 63 7.60 8.93 -26.09
CA ALA A 63 8.25 8.02 -27.01
C ALA A 63 9.53 8.64 -27.59
N ASP A 64 10.41 7.80 -28.12
CA ASP A 64 11.63 8.19 -28.84
C ASP A 64 12.60 9.11 -28.07
N GLY A 65 12.48 9.17 -26.74
CA GLY A 65 13.36 9.98 -25.88
C GLY A 65 13.14 11.48 -26.02
N VAL A 66 11.94 11.91 -26.39
CA VAL A 66 11.53 13.32 -26.38
C VAL A 66 11.61 13.85 -24.94
N GLU A 67 12.40 14.91 -24.70
CA GLU A 67 12.36 15.65 -23.44
C GLU A 67 11.16 16.63 -23.49
N ALA A 68 10.17 16.37 -22.63
CA ALA A 68 8.95 17.17 -22.59
C ALA A 68 9.08 18.33 -21.60
N THR A 69 8.49 19.48 -21.93
CA THR A 69 8.37 20.59 -20.96
C THR A 69 7.24 20.32 -19.95
N ASP A 70 7.31 20.93 -18.76
CA ASP A 70 6.25 20.82 -17.73
C ASP A 70 4.85 21.18 -18.27
N ASP A 71 4.77 22.17 -19.16
CA ASP A 71 3.52 22.58 -19.81
C ASP A 71 3.01 21.50 -20.78
N GLN A 72 3.90 20.86 -21.55
CA GLN A 72 3.52 19.76 -22.44
C GLN A 72 3.13 18.52 -21.65
N MET A 73 3.80 18.20 -20.54
CA MET A 73 3.41 17.12 -19.64
C MET A 73 2.03 17.36 -19.02
N THR A 74 1.74 18.62 -18.66
CA THR A 74 0.41 19.01 -18.16
C THR A 74 -0.66 18.88 -19.23
N ALA A 75 -0.36 19.31 -20.47
CA ALA A 75 -1.28 19.15 -21.60
C ALA A 75 -1.56 17.67 -21.90
N ALA A 76 -0.52 16.83 -21.95
CA ALA A 76 -0.68 15.39 -22.14
C ALA A 76 -1.52 14.74 -21.04
N LYS A 77 -1.34 15.18 -19.77
CA LYS A 77 -2.19 14.74 -18.65
C LYS A 77 -3.66 15.07 -18.89
N THR A 78 -3.97 16.31 -19.28
CA THR A 78 -5.36 16.73 -19.55
C THR A 78 -6.00 15.95 -20.69
N VAL A 79 -5.26 15.70 -21.78
CA VAL A 79 -5.74 14.84 -22.88
C VAL A 79 -6.07 13.44 -22.39
N ILE A 80 -5.20 12.85 -21.55
CA ILE A 80 -5.46 11.53 -20.93
C ILE A 80 -6.71 11.57 -20.03
N GLU A 81 -6.87 12.61 -19.20
CA GLU A 81 -8.07 12.79 -18.36
C GLU A 81 -9.35 12.81 -19.20
N ASP A 82 -9.34 13.56 -20.31
CA ASP A 82 -10.48 13.66 -21.22
C ASP A 82 -10.76 12.33 -21.94
N ARG A 83 -9.73 11.58 -22.34
CA ARG A 83 -9.88 10.22 -22.91
C ARG A 83 -10.49 9.24 -21.92
N LEU A 84 -10.03 9.25 -20.66
CA LEU A 84 -10.60 8.42 -19.61
C LEU A 84 -12.09 8.74 -19.43
N VAL A 85 -12.45 10.02 -19.38
CA VAL A 85 -13.85 10.46 -19.29
C VAL A 85 -14.66 10.04 -20.53
N GLY A 86 -14.10 10.16 -21.73
CA GLY A 86 -14.72 9.71 -22.99
C GLY A 86 -14.96 8.21 -23.02
N LEU A 87 -14.04 7.43 -22.44
CA LEU A 87 -14.21 6.00 -22.19
C LEU A 87 -15.21 5.70 -21.07
N GLY A 88 -15.78 6.69 -20.38
CA GLY A 88 -16.69 6.51 -19.26
C GLY A 88 -16.00 6.10 -17.95
N ILE A 89 -14.67 6.23 -17.89
CA ILE A 89 -13.84 5.97 -16.72
C ILE A 89 -13.72 7.28 -15.94
N THR A 90 -14.49 7.40 -14.86
CA THR A 90 -14.51 8.61 -14.02
C THR A 90 -13.83 8.42 -12.66
N ASP A 91 -13.51 7.17 -12.29
CA ASP A 91 -12.86 6.80 -11.04
C ASP A 91 -11.36 6.54 -11.26
N TYR A 92 -10.59 7.53 -11.70
CA TYR A 92 -9.16 7.37 -11.98
C TYR A 92 -8.25 8.10 -10.98
N GLU A 93 -7.00 7.70 -10.90
CA GLU A 93 -5.91 8.45 -10.27
C GLU A 93 -4.84 8.69 -11.32
N ASP A 94 -4.34 9.90 -11.40
CA ASP A 94 -3.25 10.22 -12.27
C ASP A 94 -2.20 11.11 -11.58
N TYR A 95 -0.94 10.91 -11.94
CA TYR A 95 0.20 11.58 -11.35
C TYR A 95 1.24 11.86 -12.43
N VAL A 96 1.77 13.09 -12.45
CA VAL A 96 2.82 13.50 -13.37
C VAL A 96 4.16 13.59 -12.64
N ASP A 97 5.19 12.97 -13.22
CA ASP A 97 6.59 13.20 -12.86
C ASP A 97 7.24 14.15 -13.85
N TYR A 98 7.36 15.41 -13.46
CA TYR A 98 8.03 16.44 -14.25
C TYR A 98 9.56 16.24 -14.36
N ASN A 99 10.19 15.42 -13.51
CA ASN A 99 11.65 15.23 -13.55
C ASN A 99 12.10 14.07 -14.45
N LYS A 100 11.16 13.20 -14.83
CA LYS A 100 11.42 11.96 -15.57
C LYS A 100 10.46 11.79 -16.74
N ASP A 101 9.65 12.80 -17.02
CA ASP A 101 8.62 12.84 -18.04
C ASP A 101 7.73 11.60 -17.99
N ARG A 102 7.06 11.38 -16.86
CA ARG A 102 6.17 10.23 -16.67
C ARG A 102 4.76 10.66 -16.34
N ILE A 103 3.77 9.97 -16.89
CA ILE A 103 2.37 10.08 -16.50
C ILE A 103 1.92 8.71 -16.02
N ILE A 104 1.65 8.60 -14.72
CA ILE A 104 1.15 7.38 -14.11
C ILE A 104 -0.37 7.51 -14.02
N VAL A 105 -1.09 6.54 -14.57
CA VAL A 105 -2.55 6.53 -14.66
C VAL A 105 -3.07 5.22 -14.10
N ARG A 106 -4.08 5.31 -13.24
CA ARG A 106 -4.74 4.17 -12.61
C ARG A 106 -6.23 4.28 -12.71
N PHE A 107 -6.88 3.21 -13.08
CA PHE A 107 -8.34 3.15 -13.06
C PHE A 107 -8.84 1.73 -12.82
N PRO A 108 -9.94 1.56 -12.08
CA PRO A 108 -10.60 0.28 -11.94
C PRO A 108 -11.33 -0.08 -13.23
N TRP A 109 -11.60 -1.37 -13.41
CA TRP A 109 -12.45 -1.83 -14.52
C TRP A 109 -13.87 -1.31 -14.34
N LYS A 110 -14.61 -1.14 -15.45
CA LYS A 110 -16.03 -0.80 -15.36
C LYS A 110 -16.80 -1.94 -14.72
N THR A 111 -17.78 -1.56 -13.90
CA THR A 111 -18.59 -2.54 -13.18
C THR A 111 -19.47 -3.33 -14.15
N GLY A 112 -19.29 -4.66 -14.20
CA GLY A 112 -20.10 -5.57 -15.02
C GLY A 112 -19.57 -5.83 -16.42
N GLU A 113 -18.43 -5.27 -16.79
CA GLU A 113 -17.77 -5.52 -18.07
C GLU A 113 -16.92 -6.81 -17.99
N THR A 114 -17.25 -7.81 -18.81
CA THR A 114 -16.55 -9.12 -18.83
C THR A 114 -15.53 -9.24 -19.95
N ASP A 115 -15.67 -8.42 -20.99
CA ASP A 115 -14.90 -8.51 -22.24
C ASP A 115 -13.95 -7.33 -22.40
N PHE A 116 -13.67 -6.60 -21.32
CA PHE A 116 -12.77 -5.46 -21.34
C PHE A 116 -11.34 -5.92 -21.69
N ASN A 117 -10.81 -5.44 -22.81
CA ASN A 117 -9.40 -5.56 -23.12
C ASN A 117 -8.67 -4.34 -22.54
N PRO A 118 -7.99 -4.46 -21.38
CA PRO A 118 -7.30 -3.35 -20.75
C PRO A 118 -6.18 -2.77 -21.62
N GLN A 119 -5.66 -3.57 -22.55
CA GLN A 119 -4.58 -3.16 -23.42
C GLN A 119 -5.05 -2.24 -24.53
N THR A 120 -6.22 -2.50 -25.13
CA THR A 120 -6.84 -1.56 -26.06
C THR A 120 -7.07 -0.20 -25.41
N ALA A 121 -7.46 -0.17 -24.13
CA ALA A 121 -7.59 1.09 -23.40
C ALA A 121 -6.24 1.78 -23.15
N ILE A 122 -5.18 1.03 -22.82
CA ILE A 122 -3.82 1.60 -22.67
C ILE A 122 -3.36 2.20 -24.01
N ASP A 123 -3.55 1.48 -25.09
CA ASP A 123 -3.13 1.89 -26.43
C ASP A 123 -3.93 3.13 -26.87
N GLU A 124 -5.27 3.13 -26.71
CA GLU A 124 -6.14 4.29 -26.99
C GLU A 124 -5.74 5.52 -26.18
N ILE A 125 -5.41 5.36 -24.89
CA ILE A 125 -4.94 6.46 -24.03
C ILE A 125 -3.56 6.97 -24.47
N GLY A 126 -2.68 6.11 -24.96
CA GLY A 126 -1.31 6.45 -25.38
C GLY A 126 -1.17 6.99 -26.81
N THR A 127 -2.17 6.81 -27.68
CA THR A 127 -2.09 7.26 -29.10
C THR A 127 -1.94 8.77 -29.26
N THR A 128 -1.12 9.23 -30.19
CA THR A 128 -0.96 10.69 -30.41
C THR A 128 -2.26 11.34 -30.89
N ALA A 129 -3.05 10.65 -31.71
CA ALA A 129 -4.27 11.17 -32.33
C ALA A 129 -4.04 12.47 -33.14
N GLU A 130 -2.91 12.55 -33.85
CA GLU A 130 -2.61 13.65 -34.76
C GLU A 130 -3.55 13.61 -35.96
N MET A 131 -4.57 14.47 -35.94
CA MET A 131 -5.56 14.58 -37.01
C MET A 131 -5.20 15.70 -37.98
N VAL A 132 -5.10 15.39 -39.27
CA VAL A 132 -4.76 16.37 -40.32
C VAL A 132 -5.66 16.20 -41.54
N PHE A 133 -6.19 17.32 -42.03
CA PHE A 133 -6.96 17.37 -43.28
C PHE A 133 -6.07 17.84 -44.40
N ARG A 134 -5.98 17.08 -45.49
CA ARG A 134 -5.08 17.38 -46.61
C ARG A 134 -5.82 17.46 -47.93
N LYS A 135 -5.35 18.34 -48.82
CA LYS A 135 -5.79 18.36 -50.22
C LYS A 135 -5.26 17.13 -50.95
N GLY A 136 -6.11 16.50 -51.75
CA GLY A 136 -5.78 15.27 -52.48
C GLY A 136 -6.01 14.01 -51.64
N SER A 137 -5.49 12.89 -52.13
CA SER A 137 -5.68 11.55 -51.55
C SER A 137 -4.39 10.95 -50.96
N THR A 138 -3.32 11.74 -50.86
CA THR A 138 -1.97 11.30 -50.46
C THR A 138 -1.51 11.98 -49.18
N ALA A 139 -0.68 11.29 -48.40
CA ALA A 139 -0.14 11.80 -47.12
C ALA A 139 0.68 13.09 -47.29
N ASP A 140 1.30 13.29 -48.45
CA ASP A 140 2.10 14.49 -48.77
C ASP A 140 1.26 15.68 -49.25
N GLY A 141 -0.07 15.57 -49.23
CA GLY A 141 -0.98 16.64 -49.64
C GLY A 141 -0.84 17.91 -48.78
N GLU A 142 -1.15 19.07 -49.36
CA GLU A 142 -1.14 20.35 -48.64
C GLU A 142 -2.14 20.31 -47.47
N GLU A 143 -1.67 20.64 -46.27
CA GLU A 143 -2.49 20.69 -45.06
C GLU A 143 -3.48 21.86 -45.11
N ILE A 144 -4.75 21.55 -44.83
CA ILE A 144 -5.86 22.50 -44.80
C ILE A 144 -6.09 23.00 -43.37
N LEU A 145 -6.24 22.06 -42.45
CA LEU A 145 -6.49 22.29 -41.03
C LEU A 145 -6.09 21.03 -40.22
N SER A 146 -5.90 21.21 -38.92
CA SER A 146 -5.55 20.14 -37.98
C SER A 146 -6.72 19.80 -37.04
N GLY A 147 -6.55 18.79 -36.20
CA GLY A 147 -7.49 18.44 -35.14
C GLY A 147 -7.80 19.60 -34.18
N ASP A 148 -6.86 20.54 -33.98
CA ASP A 148 -7.06 21.72 -33.12
C ASP A 148 -8.16 22.66 -33.63
N ASP A 149 -8.46 22.59 -34.94
CA ASP A 149 -9.54 23.34 -35.56
C ASP A 149 -10.92 22.67 -35.39
N VAL A 150 -10.99 21.48 -34.77
CA VAL A 150 -12.24 20.74 -34.47
C VAL A 150 -12.74 21.08 -33.06
N THR A 151 -13.99 21.53 -32.95
CA THR A 151 -14.64 21.85 -31.67
C THR A 151 -15.43 20.70 -31.07
N SER A 152 -15.99 19.82 -31.90
CA SER A 152 -16.66 18.61 -31.43
C SER A 152 -16.73 17.56 -32.53
N ALA A 153 -16.59 16.30 -32.15
CA ALA A 153 -16.86 15.12 -32.94
C ALA A 153 -18.02 14.31 -32.30
N THR A 154 -18.95 13.80 -33.10
CA THR A 154 -20.09 13.02 -32.61
C THR A 154 -20.33 11.81 -33.49
N ALA A 155 -20.40 10.63 -32.88
CA ALA A 155 -20.82 9.41 -33.57
C ALA A 155 -22.28 9.52 -34.00
N GLY A 156 -22.55 9.23 -35.26
CA GLY A 156 -23.89 9.31 -35.84
C GLY A 156 -24.19 8.12 -36.76
N TYR A 157 -25.45 7.99 -37.14
CA TYR A 157 -25.91 7.03 -38.14
C TYR A 157 -26.56 7.79 -39.30
N ASN A 158 -26.04 7.56 -40.50
CA ASN A 158 -26.60 8.04 -41.75
C ASN A 158 -27.26 6.86 -42.48
N GLN A 159 -28.52 7.02 -42.91
CA GLN A 159 -29.26 5.96 -43.61
C GLN A 159 -28.60 5.51 -44.92
N GLU A 160 -27.82 6.38 -45.56
CA GLU A 160 -27.17 6.11 -46.85
C GLU A 160 -25.75 5.52 -46.67
N ASN A 161 -25.00 6.02 -45.68
CA ASN A 161 -23.57 5.74 -45.51
C ASN A 161 -23.23 4.90 -44.26
N GLY A 162 -24.22 4.48 -43.48
CA GLY A 162 -24.02 3.69 -42.27
C GLY A 162 -23.55 4.54 -41.08
N TYR A 163 -22.68 3.97 -40.24
CA TYR A 163 -22.11 4.68 -39.10
C TYR A 163 -21.06 5.71 -39.56
N VAL A 164 -21.17 6.94 -39.08
CA VAL A 164 -20.33 8.08 -39.49
C VAL A 164 -19.90 8.91 -38.28
N VAL A 165 -18.83 9.70 -38.43
CA VAL A 165 -18.44 10.70 -37.41
C VAL A 165 -18.74 12.09 -37.94
N GLN A 166 -19.57 12.85 -37.22
CA GLN A 166 -19.91 14.24 -37.53
C GLN A 166 -18.95 15.17 -36.81
N LEU A 167 -18.36 16.12 -37.54
CA LEU A 167 -17.40 17.09 -37.04
C LEU A 167 -17.99 18.49 -37.11
N GLN A 168 -17.70 19.29 -36.09
CA GLN A 168 -17.97 20.72 -36.07
C GLN A 168 -16.67 21.47 -35.86
N PHE A 169 -16.35 22.39 -36.76
CA PHE A 169 -15.11 23.17 -36.71
C PHE A 169 -15.26 24.47 -35.90
N SER A 170 -14.13 24.97 -35.40
CA SER A 170 -14.03 26.32 -34.85
C SER A 170 -14.30 27.37 -35.94
N ALA A 171 -14.52 28.63 -35.55
CA ALA A 171 -14.76 29.70 -36.53
C ALA A 171 -13.59 29.86 -37.53
N ASP A 172 -12.35 29.71 -37.06
CA ASP A 172 -11.15 29.77 -37.90
C ASP A 172 -11.01 28.50 -38.76
N GLY A 173 -11.27 27.32 -38.19
CA GLY A 173 -11.29 26.04 -38.90
C GLY A 173 -12.32 26.00 -40.02
N ALA A 174 -13.54 26.45 -39.75
CA ALA A 174 -14.62 26.54 -40.73
C ALA A 174 -14.25 27.44 -41.91
N LYS A 175 -13.51 28.53 -41.65
CA LYS A 175 -13.02 29.43 -42.71
C LYS A 175 -11.95 28.75 -43.57
N LYS A 176 -10.93 28.12 -42.96
CA LYS A 176 -9.88 27.37 -43.68
C LYS A 176 -10.51 26.26 -44.54
N PHE A 177 -11.45 25.51 -43.96
CA PHE A 177 -12.16 24.43 -44.65
C PHE A 177 -13.04 24.93 -45.81
N ALA A 178 -13.73 26.05 -45.62
CA ALA A 178 -14.54 26.68 -46.67
C ALA A 178 -13.68 27.16 -47.85
N GLU A 179 -12.52 27.76 -47.59
CA GLU A 179 -11.59 28.19 -48.62
C GLU A 179 -11.08 26.99 -49.44
N ALA A 180 -10.62 25.93 -48.76
CA ALA A 180 -10.12 24.72 -49.43
C ALA A 180 -11.22 23.98 -50.22
N THR A 181 -12.41 23.83 -49.65
CA THR A 181 -13.53 23.16 -50.36
C THR A 181 -14.04 23.97 -51.54
N THR A 182 -13.99 25.31 -51.48
CA THR A 182 -14.33 26.18 -52.62
C THR A 182 -13.34 26.02 -53.77
N GLU A 183 -12.04 25.96 -53.46
CA GLU A 183 -10.99 25.74 -54.44
C GLU A 183 -11.13 24.35 -55.11
N LEU A 184 -11.34 23.31 -54.30
CA LEU A 184 -11.41 21.93 -54.77
C LEU A 184 -12.70 21.61 -55.52
N ALA A 185 -13.83 22.22 -55.15
CA ALA A 185 -15.10 22.07 -55.88
C ALA A 185 -15.05 22.65 -57.30
N ALA A 186 -14.14 23.61 -57.56
CA ALA A 186 -13.91 24.16 -58.90
C ALA A 186 -13.08 23.22 -59.80
N GLN A 187 -12.45 22.19 -59.23
CA GLN A 187 -11.69 21.17 -59.94
C GLN A 187 -12.58 19.95 -60.24
N SER A 188 -12.45 19.34 -61.42
CA SER A 188 -13.31 18.22 -61.83
C SER A 188 -13.21 16.96 -60.94
N ASN A 189 -12.14 16.82 -60.14
CA ASN A 189 -11.86 15.69 -59.25
C ASN A 189 -11.14 16.15 -57.95
N GLY A 190 -11.53 17.29 -57.36
CA GLY A 190 -10.95 17.73 -56.09
C GLY A 190 -11.27 16.78 -54.95
N THR A 191 -10.26 16.29 -54.22
CA THR A 191 -10.43 15.41 -53.06
C THR A 191 -9.84 16.02 -51.80
N ILE A 192 -10.41 15.65 -50.65
CA ILE A 192 -9.84 15.89 -49.32
C ILE A 192 -9.66 14.53 -48.67
N SER A 193 -8.50 14.32 -48.06
CA SER A 193 -8.20 13.16 -47.23
C SER A 193 -8.03 13.57 -45.78
N ILE A 194 -8.51 12.71 -44.89
CA ILE A 194 -8.45 12.86 -43.44
C ILE A 194 -7.49 11.80 -42.93
N TRP A 195 -6.43 12.27 -42.31
CA TRP A 195 -5.35 11.44 -41.77
C TRP A 195 -5.38 11.51 -40.26
N LEU A 196 -5.20 10.36 -39.61
CA LEU A 196 -5.04 10.24 -38.16
C LEU A 196 -3.79 9.42 -37.91
N ASP A 197 -2.80 10.00 -37.22
CA ASP A 197 -1.51 9.36 -36.94
C ASP A 197 -0.80 8.81 -38.20
N GLY A 198 -0.99 9.47 -39.34
CA GLY A 198 -0.42 9.05 -40.63
C GLY A 198 -1.19 7.95 -41.37
N GLU A 199 -2.28 7.43 -40.80
CA GLU A 199 -3.21 6.53 -41.49
C GLU A 199 -4.37 7.29 -42.13
N ASN A 200 -4.74 6.90 -43.36
CA ASN A 200 -5.86 7.51 -44.07
C ASN A 200 -7.18 6.93 -43.56
N ILE A 201 -7.93 7.73 -42.79
CA ILE A 201 -9.21 7.32 -42.19
C ILE A 201 -10.35 7.48 -43.20
N SER A 202 -10.33 8.53 -44.01
CA SER A 202 -11.38 8.79 -45.00
C SER A 202 -10.87 9.70 -46.11
N THR A 203 -11.29 9.42 -47.34
CA THR A 203 -11.02 10.27 -48.49
C THR A 203 -12.33 10.55 -49.22
N ALA A 204 -12.68 11.83 -49.33
CA ALA A 204 -13.93 12.27 -49.92
C ALA A 204 -13.68 13.18 -51.14
N THR A 205 -14.58 13.09 -52.12
CA THR A 205 -14.59 14.00 -53.26
C THR A 205 -15.42 15.24 -52.93
N VAL A 206 -14.85 16.42 -53.11
CA VAL A 206 -15.52 17.69 -52.83
C VAL A 206 -16.43 18.04 -54.01
N LYS A 207 -17.74 17.87 -53.84
CA LYS A 207 -18.75 18.18 -54.87
C LYS A 207 -19.24 19.63 -54.82
N THR A 208 -19.28 20.20 -53.62
CA THR A 208 -19.78 21.55 -53.34
C THR A 208 -18.94 22.18 -52.23
N ALA A 209 -18.82 23.50 -52.22
CA ALA A 209 -18.17 24.23 -51.13
C ALA A 209 -18.92 24.02 -49.81
N ILE A 210 -18.18 23.74 -48.72
CA ILE A 210 -18.73 23.52 -47.38
C ILE A 210 -18.39 24.75 -46.54
N THR A 211 -19.39 25.61 -46.31
CA THR A 211 -19.20 26.91 -45.63
C THR A 211 -19.88 27.00 -44.27
N ASP A 212 -20.60 25.96 -43.86
CA ASP A 212 -21.37 25.88 -42.62
C ASP A 212 -20.56 25.34 -41.44
N GLY A 213 -19.31 24.95 -41.68
CA GLY A 213 -18.38 24.50 -40.64
C GLY A 213 -18.60 23.07 -40.14
N ASN A 214 -19.41 22.27 -40.86
CA ASN A 214 -19.67 20.88 -40.49
C ASN A 214 -19.06 19.93 -41.53
N ALA A 215 -18.47 18.82 -41.08
CA ALA A 215 -17.95 17.76 -41.94
C ALA A 215 -18.40 16.39 -41.43
N VAL A 216 -18.39 15.39 -42.32
CA VAL A 216 -18.73 14.01 -41.99
C VAL A 216 -17.61 13.10 -42.46
N ILE A 217 -17.08 12.30 -41.54
CA ILE A 217 -16.15 11.21 -41.84
C ILE A 217 -16.98 9.97 -42.18
N GLU A 218 -16.79 9.47 -43.39
CA GLU A 218 -17.50 8.31 -43.93
C GLU A 218 -16.53 7.15 -44.14
N GLY A 219 -17.01 5.92 -43.92
CA GLY A 219 -16.24 4.69 -44.04
C GLY A 219 -17.05 3.45 -43.65
N SER A 220 -16.45 2.28 -43.80
CA SER A 220 -17.06 0.99 -43.41
C SER A 220 -16.90 0.75 -41.90
N PHE A 221 -17.44 1.65 -41.07
CA PHE A 221 -17.27 1.61 -39.61
C PHE A 221 -18.37 0.81 -38.89
N THR A 222 -18.02 0.24 -37.74
CA THR A 222 -18.97 -0.23 -36.74
C THR A 222 -19.37 0.89 -35.78
N GLN A 223 -20.42 0.68 -34.99
CA GLN A 223 -20.86 1.63 -33.95
C GLN A 223 -19.74 1.92 -32.94
N ASP A 224 -19.03 0.89 -32.50
CA ASP A 224 -17.95 1.02 -31.52
C ASP A 224 -16.77 1.79 -32.12
N GLN A 225 -16.43 1.54 -33.39
CA GLN A 225 -15.36 2.26 -34.10
C GLN A 225 -15.65 3.76 -34.25
N VAL A 226 -16.87 4.16 -34.63
CA VAL A 226 -17.21 5.60 -34.74
C VAL A 226 -17.27 6.29 -33.38
N THR A 227 -17.63 5.54 -32.32
CA THR A 227 -17.66 6.08 -30.95
C THR A 227 -16.25 6.29 -30.43
N ALA A 228 -15.36 5.31 -30.60
CA ALA A 228 -13.94 5.43 -30.26
C ALA A 228 -13.28 6.57 -31.04
N LEU A 229 -13.49 6.63 -32.36
CA LEU A 229 -12.94 7.70 -33.21
C LEU A 229 -13.45 9.09 -32.80
N ALA A 230 -14.74 9.24 -32.48
CA ALA A 230 -15.28 10.51 -32.02
C ALA A 230 -14.70 10.93 -30.65
N ASN A 231 -14.57 10.00 -29.71
CA ASN A 231 -13.95 10.25 -28.40
C ASN A 231 -12.48 10.66 -28.55
N GLN A 232 -11.73 9.95 -29.39
CA GLN A 232 -10.33 10.23 -29.68
C GLN A 232 -10.15 11.65 -30.25
N ILE A 233 -10.99 12.06 -31.21
CA ILE A 233 -10.96 13.43 -31.78
C ILE A 233 -11.34 14.48 -30.73
N ASN A 234 -12.37 14.24 -29.90
CA ASN A 234 -12.79 15.17 -28.86
C ASN A 234 -11.73 15.40 -27.78
N SER A 235 -10.91 14.39 -27.49
CA SER A 235 -9.83 14.50 -26.51
C SER A 235 -8.63 15.34 -27.00
N GLY A 236 -8.57 15.63 -28.30
CA GLY A 236 -7.44 16.31 -28.93
C GLY A 236 -6.21 15.42 -29.11
N SER A 237 -5.18 15.99 -29.74
CA SER A 237 -3.90 15.32 -29.94
C SER A 237 -2.98 15.46 -28.73
N LEU A 238 -2.16 14.44 -28.49
CA LEU A 238 -1.08 14.56 -27.53
C LEU A 238 0.02 15.47 -28.10
N PRO A 239 0.70 16.25 -27.25
CA PRO A 239 1.81 17.11 -27.67
C PRO A 239 3.04 16.31 -28.16
N PHE A 240 3.09 15.01 -27.86
CA PHE A 240 4.09 14.04 -28.30
C PHE A 240 3.51 12.62 -28.12
N ALA A 241 4.05 11.65 -28.85
CA ALA A 241 3.65 10.25 -28.71
C ALA A 241 4.02 9.71 -27.32
N LEU A 242 3.16 8.87 -26.73
CA LEU A 242 3.42 8.22 -25.46
C LEU A 242 3.68 6.72 -25.65
N SER A 243 4.68 6.19 -24.95
CA SER A 243 4.90 4.75 -24.80
C SER A 243 4.50 4.27 -23.40
N ALA A 244 3.84 3.12 -23.32
CA ALA A 244 3.54 2.46 -22.05
C ALA A 244 4.77 1.66 -21.58
N GLU A 245 5.65 2.30 -20.83
CA GLU A 245 6.91 1.70 -20.36
C GLU A 245 6.73 0.69 -19.22
N SER A 246 5.66 0.84 -18.45
CA SER A 246 5.27 -0.15 -17.44
C SER A 246 3.77 -0.14 -17.29
N PHE A 247 3.18 -1.33 -17.23
CA PHE A 247 1.75 -1.45 -16.94
C PHE A 247 1.45 -2.72 -16.18
N SER A 248 0.39 -2.69 -15.38
CA SER A 248 -0.17 -3.85 -14.70
C SER A 248 -1.68 -3.84 -14.86
N THR A 249 -2.24 -4.99 -15.21
CA THR A 249 -3.68 -5.20 -15.35
C THR A 249 -4.11 -6.33 -14.44
N ILE A 250 -5.17 -6.15 -13.67
CA ILE A 250 -5.72 -7.18 -12.76
C ILE A 250 -7.21 -7.36 -13.07
N SER A 251 -7.67 -8.61 -13.16
CA SER A 251 -9.08 -8.92 -13.39
C SER A 251 -9.96 -8.62 -12.16
N PRO A 252 -11.21 -8.16 -12.33
CA PRO A 252 -12.11 -7.85 -11.22
C PRO A 252 -12.49 -9.05 -10.34
N THR A 253 -12.57 -10.24 -10.97
CA THR A 253 -12.93 -11.49 -10.30
C THR A 253 -11.90 -11.89 -9.26
N LEU A 254 -10.61 -11.67 -9.53
CA LEU A 254 -9.52 -11.97 -8.60
C LEU A 254 -9.53 -11.05 -7.38
N GLY A 255 -9.80 -9.75 -7.60
CA GLY A 255 -9.79 -8.74 -6.54
C GLY A 255 -10.99 -8.78 -5.58
N ALA A 256 -12.21 -8.91 -6.10
CA ALA A 256 -13.42 -8.77 -5.28
C ALA A 256 -13.52 -9.85 -4.20
N LYS A 257 -13.16 -11.09 -4.53
CA LYS A 257 -13.15 -12.20 -3.57
C LYS A 257 -12.06 -12.04 -2.51
N SER A 258 -10.92 -11.42 -2.87
CA SER A 258 -9.82 -11.13 -1.95
C SER A 258 -10.24 -10.16 -0.84
N LEU A 259 -11.07 -9.16 -1.16
CA LEU A 259 -11.63 -8.23 -0.19
C LEU A 259 -12.45 -8.94 0.88
N ASP A 260 -13.43 -9.76 0.49
CA ASP A 260 -14.32 -10.46 1.42
C ASP A 260 -13.55 -11.33 2.40
N VAL A 261 -12.56 -12.07 1.89
CA VAL A 261 -11.69 -12.93 2.71
C VAL A 261 -10.85 -12.09 3.68
N MET A 262 -10.35 -10.93 3.25
CA MET A 262 -9.57 -10.04 4.10
C MET A 262 -10.38 -9.32 5.17
N VAL A 263 -11.62 -8.93 4.87
CA VAL A 263 -12.56 -8.43 5.87
C VAL A 263 -12.84 -9.51 6.90
N LEU A 264 -13.09 -10.76 6.47
CA LEU A 264 -13.26 -11.89 7.37
C LEU A 264 -12.02 -12.11 8.26
N ALA A 265 -10.81 -12.06 7.69
CA ALA A 265 -9.56 -12.15 8.44
C ALA A 265 -9.47 -11.08 9.52
N GLY A 266 -9.83 -9.84 9.19
CA GLY A 266 -9.86 -8.72 10.13
C GLY A 266 -10.87 -8.91 11.27
N ILE A 267 -12.07 -9.42 10.98
CA ILE A 267 -13.09 -9.72 12.00
C ILE A 267 -12.61 -10.82 12.94
N ILE A 268 -12.03 -11.91 12.41
CA ILE A 268 -11.49 -13.01 13.22
C ILE A 268 -10.31 -12.50 14.06
N ALA A 269 -9.39 -11.72 13.49
CA ALA A 269 -8.28 -11.11 14.20
C ALA A 269 -8.76 -10.21 15.36
N PHE A 270 -9.75 -9.36 15.11
CA PHE A 270 -10.38 -8.54 16.13
C PHE A 270 -10.98 -9.40 17.25
N ALA A 271 -11.74 -10.44 16.91
CA ALA A 271 -12.39 -11.31 17.89
C ALA A 271 -11.39 -12.03 18.80
N PHE A 272 -10.28 -12.55 18.25
CA PHE A 272 -9.24 -13.22 19.04
C PHE A 272 -8.46 -12.25 19.93
N VAL A 273 -8.07 -11.07 19.40
CA VAL A 273 -7.43 -10.02 20.21
C VAL A 273 -8.38 -9.56 21.32
N ALA A 274 -9.66 -9.36 21.02
CA ALA A 274 -10.67 -8.99 21.98
C ALA A 274 -10.85 -10.04 23.08
N LEU A 275 -10.94 -11.33 22.70
CA LEU A 275 -11.03 -12.44 23.63
C LEU A 275 -9.83 -12.47 24.58
N LEU A 276 -8.61 -12.38 24.03
CA LEU A 276 -7.38 -12.35 24.83
C LEU A 276 -7.38 -11.17 25.80
N MET A 277 -7.77 -9.97 25.35
CA MET A 277 -7.85 -8.79 26.20
C MET A 277 -8.86 -8.95 27.33
N ILE A 278 -10.07 -9.42 27.03
CA ILE A 278 -11.14 -9.64 28.02
C ILE A 278 -10.73 -10.70 29.04
N VAL A 279 -10.21 -11.84 28.59
CA VAL A 279 -9.82 -12.95 29.49
C VAL A 279 -8.63 -12.56 30.37
N ARG A 280 -7.59 -11.95 29.79
CA ARG A 280 -6.33 -11.66 30.50
C ARG A 280 -6.39 -10.41 31.37
N TYR A 281 -7.12 -9.38 30.92
CA TYR A 281 -7.17 -8.07 31.57
C TYR A 281 -8.53 -7.71 32.15
N ARG A 282 -9.57 -8.57 32.01
CA ARG A 282 -10.89 -8.39 32.62
C ARG A 282 -11.49 -7.03 32.24
N LEU A 283 -11.85 -6.19 33.22
CA LEU A 283 -12.55 -4.92 32.97
C LEU A 283 -11.68 -3.91 32.18
N PRO A 284 -10.40 -3.65 32.53
CA PRO A 284 -9.49 -2.91 31.64
C PRO A 284 -9.42 -3.48 30.22
N GLY A 285 -9.46 -4.80 30.08
CA GLY A 285 -9.51 -5.49 28.78
C GLY A 285 -10.77 -5.20 28.01
N THR A 286 -11.94 -5.34 28.63
CA THR A 286 -13.23 -5.02 28.00
C THR A 286 -13.31 -3.57 27.55
N ILE A 287 -12.84 -2.63 28.37
CA ILE A 287 -12.77 -1.20 28.00
C ILE A 287 -11.81 -0.98 26.83
N ALA A 288 -10.68 -1.68 26.80
CA ALA A 288 -9.74 -1.63 25.69
C ALA A 288 -10.37 -2.11 24.39
N VAL A 289 -11.21 -3.17 24.42
CA VAL A 289 -11.91 -3.67 23.23
C VAL A 289 -12.91 -2.65 22.68
N ILE A 290 -13.63 -1.93 23.54
CA ILE A 290 -14.53 -0.85 23.10
C ILE A 290 -13.73 0.26 22.40
N SER A 291 -12.60 0.66 22.98
CA SER A 291 -11.71 1.64 22.36
C SER A 291 -11.10 1.13 21.06
N LEU A 292 -10.68 -0.15 21.00
CA LEU A 292 -10.12 -0.78 19.83
C LEU A 292 -11.12 -0.78 18.66
N PHE A 293 -12.39 -1.09 18.95
CA PHE A 293 -13.46 -0.98 17.95
C PHE A 293 -13.58 0.44 17.41
N GLY A 294 -13.58 1.44 18.31
CA GLY A 294 -13.57 2.85 17.92
C GLY A 294 -12.36 3.23 17.06
N GLN A 295 -11.16 2.71 17.37
CA GLN A 295 -9.95 2.91 16.57
C GLN A 295 -10.11 2.34 15.16
N VAL A 296 -10.53 1.07 15.03
CA VAL A 296 -10.71 0.40 13.73
C VAL A 296 -11.71 1.16 12.87
N VAL A 297 -12.86 1.50 13.44
CA VAL A 297 -13.90 2.22 12.70
C VAL A 297 -13.46 3.65 12.36
N ALA A 298 -12.70 4.31 13.23
CA ALA A 298 -12.12 5.60 12.91
C ALA A 298 -11.08 5.48 11.78
N THR A 299 -10.28 4.41 11.70
CA THR A 299 -9.37 4.19 10.57
C THR A 299 -10.18 4.07 9.27
N LEU A 300 -11.26 3.30 9.28
CA LEU A 300 -12.17 3.20 8.12
C LEU A 300 -12.80 4.55 7.74
N ALA A 301 -13.18 5.36 8.74
CA ALA A 301 -13.72 6.70 8.51
C ALA A 301 -12.72 7.64 7.81
N PHE A 302 -11.43 7.57 8.18
CA PHE A 302 -10.39 8.33 7.50
C PHE A 302 -10.16 7.84 6.06
N VAL A 303 -10.17 6.51 5.86
CA VAL A 303 -10.03 5.91 4.52
C VAL A 303 -11.20 6.29 3.62
N SER A 304 -12.44 6.25 4.13
CA SER A 304 -13.64 6.59 3.36
C SER A 304 -13.77 8.09 3.04
N GLY A 305 -12.99 8.96 3.69
CA GLY A 305 -13.20 10.41 3.61
C GLY A 305 -14.44 10.89 4.38
N TYR A 306 -14.81 10.19 5.46
CA TYR A 306 -15.86 10.61 6.40
C TYR A 306 -15.66 12.05 6.88
N PHE A 307 -14.40 12.42 7.14
CA PHE A 307 -14.03 13.77 7.52
C PHE A 307 -13.81 14.61 6.27
N THR A 308 -14.72 15.51 5.94
CA THR A 308 -14.67 16.35 4.72
C THR A 308 -13.42 17.24 4.60
N VAL A 309 -12.68 17.43 5.70
CA VAL A 309 -11.40 18.17 5.74
C VAL A 309 -10.24 17.33 5.20
N PHE A 310 -10.36 16.00 5.21
CA PHE A 310 -9.35 15.07 4.74
C PHE A 310 -9.88 14.32 3.53
N ASN A 311 -9.11 14.30 2.44
CA ASN A 311 -9.42 13.41 1.32
C ASN A 311 -9.31 11.96 1.79
N GLY A 312 -10.25 11.12 1.36
CA GLY A 312 -10.14 9.68 1.53
C GLY A 312 -8.91 9.13 0.82
N SER A 313 -8.54 7.89 1.14
CA SER A 313 -7.44 7.19 0.48
C SER A 313 -7.97 5.93 -0.18
N THR A 314 -7.42 5.61 -1.35
CA THR A 314 -7.66 4.32 -1.99
C THR A 314 -7.14 3.19 -1.12
N LEU A 315 -8.00 2.21 -0.84
CA LEU A 315 -7.73 1.07 0.03
C LEU A 315 -7.33 -0.14 -0.81
N THR A 316 -6.15 -0.70 -0.54
CA THR A 316 -5.58 -1.89 -1.20
C THR A 316 -5.58 -3.08 -0.24
N LEU A 317 -5.29 -4.30 -0.73
CA LEU A 317 -5.13 -5.50 0.09
C LEU A 317 -4.02 -5.31 1.15
N PRO A 318 -2.81 -4.80 0.82
CA PRO A 318 -1.84 -4.41 1.85
C PRO A 318 -2.38 -3.31 2.77
N GLY A 319 -3.14 -2.34 2.25
CA GLY A 319 -3.87 -1.35 3.06
C GLY A 319 -4.71 -1.98 4.16
N ILE A 320 -5.51 -3.01 3.83
CA ILE A 320 -6.31 -3.77 4.81
C ILE A 320 -5.41 -4.50 5.80
N ALA A 321 -4.32 -5.12 5.35
CA ALA A 321 -3.35 -5.75 6.24
C ALA A 321 -2.75 -4.73 7.24
N GLY A 322 -2.56 -3.47 6.85
CA GLY A 322 -2.18 -2.37 7.73
C GLY A 322 -3.23 -2.06 8.81
N ILE A 323 -4.53 -2.16 8.49
CA ILE A 323 -5.61 -2.05 9.48
C ILE A 323 -5.56 -3.23 10.46
N ILE A 324 -5.40 -4.47 9.95
CA ILE A 324 -5.34 -5.67 10.80
C ILE A 324 -4.12 -5.64 11.73
N LEU A 325 -2.98 -5.18 11.21
CA LEU A 325 -1.78 -4.91 11.99
C LEU A 325 -2.06 -3.85 13.08
N GLY A 326 -2.78 -2.79 12.72
CA GLY A 326 -3.28 -1.76 13.64
C GLY A 326 -4.19 -2.29 14.74
N ILE A 327 -4.93 -3.39 14.52
CA ILE A 327 -5.71 -4.09 15.58
C ILE A 327 -4.76 -4.69 16.63
N GLY A 328 -3.69 -5.36 16.16
CA GLY A 328 -2.68 -5.97 17.02
C GLY A 328 -1.96 -4.94 17.90
N MET A 329 -1.51 -3.84 17.29
CA MET A 329 -0.82 -2.74 17.98
C MET A 329 -1.77 -1.81 18.75
N GLY A 330 -3.05 -1.77 18.37
CA GLY A 330 -4.06 -0.86 18.94
C GLY A 330 -4.31 -1.09 20.43
N VAL A 331 -4.03 -2.29 20.92
CA VAL A 331 -4.18 -2.64 22.34
C VAL A 331 -2.90 -2.42 23.16
N ASP A 332 -1.78 -2.04 22.55
CA ASP A 332 -0.48 -1.94 23.24
C ASP A 332 -0.52 -0.94 24.39
N ALA A 333 -1.09 0.24 24.15
CA ALA A 333 -1.28 1.27 25.18
C ALA A 333 -2.12 0.75 26.36
N ASN A 334 -3.11 -0.08 26.07
CA ASN A 334 -4.00 -0.67 27.05
C ASN A 334 -3.30 -1.77 27.85
N VAL A 335 -2.54 -2.65 27.19
CA VAL A 335 -1.71 -3.68 27.82
C VAL A 335 -0.71 -3.04 28.78
N ILE A 336 0.02 -2.01 28.34
CA ILE A 336 0.98 -1.26 29.17
C ILE A 336 0.30 -0.68 30.42
N THR A 337 -0.84 -0.02 30.22
CA THR A 337 -1.57 0.59 31.32
C THR A 337 -2.14 -0.46 32.28
N ALA A 338 -2.69 -1.56 31.76
CA ALA A 338 -3.32 -2.61 32.55
C ALA A 338 -2.30 -3.43 33.35
N GLU A 339 -1.16 -3.81 32.76
CA GLU A 339 -0.07 -4.48 33.50
C GLU A 339 0.47 -3.56 34.60
N ARG A 340 0.58 -2.25 34.35
CA ARG A 340 1.01 -1.30 35.39
C ARG A 340 0.00 -1.17 36.53
N ILE A 341 -1.29 -1.10 36.22
CA ILE A 341 -2.35 -1.08 37.25
C ILE A 341 -2.29 -2.37 38.09
N LYS A 342 -2.14 -3.52 37.43
CA LYS A 342 -2.02 -4.83 38.07
C LYS A 342 -0.79 -4.92 38.99
N GLU A 343 0.36 -4.42 38.53
CA GLU A 343 1.60 -4.34 39.33
C GLU A 343 1.40 -3.48 40.59
N GLU A 344 0.80 -2.30 40.45
CA GLU A 344 0.60 -1.35 41.55
C GLU A 344 -0.41 -1.88 42.59
N LEU A 345 -1.48 -2.55 42.12
CA LEU A 345 -2.40 -3.30 43.00
C LEU A 345 -1.69 -4.44 43.71
N GLY A 346 -0.87 -5.21 42.97
CA GLY A 346 -0.05 -6.30 43.51
C GLY A 346 1.02 -5.84 44.51
N ASN A 347 1.39 -4.56 44.50
CA ASN A 347 2.27 -3.93 45.48
C ASN A 347 1.52 -3.37 46.70
N GLY A 348 0.18 -3.46 46.73
CA GLY A 348 -0.67 -3.06 47.85
C GLY A 348 -1.23 -1.63 47.77
N LYS A 349 -1.15 -0.95 46.61
CA LYS A 349 -1.81 0.37 46.44
C LYS A 349 -3.34 0.21 46.36
N THR A 350 -4.06 1.25 46.77
CA THR A 350 -5.51 1.36 46.57
C THR A 350 -5.85 1.41 45.07
N LEU A 351 -7.07 1.03 44.69
CA LEU A 351 -7.51 1.05 43.28
C LEU A 351 -7.32 2.43 42.64
N ASP A 352 -7.75 3.50 43.31
CA ASP A 352 -7.60 4.87 42.82
C ASP A 352 -6.11 5.25 42.66
N GLY A 353 -5.26 4.83 43.60
CA GLY A 353 -3.82 5.06 43.55
C GLY A 353 -3.12 4.27 42.44
N ALA A 354 -3.53 3.02 42.21
CA ALA A 354 -3.02 2.16 41.15
C ALA A 354 -3.41 2.71 39.77
N ILE A 355 -4.66 3.12 39.57
CA ILE A 355 -5.13 3.74 38.32
C ILE A 355 -4.39 5.06 38.05
N ALA A 356 -4.23 5.91 39.07
CA ALA A 356 -3.49 7.16 38.92
C ALA A 356 -2.01 6.93 38.56
N SER A 357 -1.37 5.95 39.19
CA SER A 357 0.02 5.56 38.91
C SER A 357 0.16 4.98 37.50
N GLY A 358 -0.75 4.07 37.12
CA GLY A 358 -0.79 3.45 35.78
C GLY A 358 -0.82 4.47 34.66
N PHE A 359 -1.71 5.48 34.75
CA PHE A 359 -1.78 6.52 33.71
C PHE A 359 -0.62 7.51 33.73
N LYS A 360 -0.07 7.83 34.91
CA LYS A 360 1.05 8.78 35.02
C LYS A 360 2.33 8.19 34.45
N MET A 361 2.60 6.92 34.75
CA MET A 361 3.85 6.25 34.36
C MET A 361 3.75 5.57 32.99
N GLY A 362 2.56 5.18 32.54
CA GLY A 362 2.36 4.50 31.25
C GLY A 362 2.42 5.42 30.03
N LEU A 363 2.13 6.71 30.15
CA LEU A 363 2.00 7.62 28.99
C LEU A 363 3.32 7.81 28.23
N THR A 364 4.43 7.98 28.95
CA THR A 364 5.74 8.23 28.33
C THR A 364 6.21 7.06 27.47
N PRO A 365 6.20 5.79 27.95
CA PRO A 365 6.50 4.65 27.10
C PRO A 365 5.56 4.49 25.89
N ILE A 366 4.27 4.84 26.04
CA ILE A 366 3.29 4.73 24.95
C ILE A 366 3.61 5.71 23.82
N ILE A 367 3.89 6.97 24.16
CA ILE A 367 4.29 7.98 23.16
C ILE A 367 5.61 7.55 22.53
N ASP A 368 6.59 7.17 23.35
CA ASP A 368 7.93 6.89 22.86
C ASP A 368 7.95 5.71 21.88
N GLY A 369 7.12 4.69 22.14
CA GLY A 369 6.99 3.48 21.34
C GLY A 369 6.26 3.66 20.02
N ASN A 370 5.25 4.52 19.97
CA ASN A 370 4.47 4.75 18.75
C ASN A 370 5.11 5.78 17.80
N VAL A 371 5.97 6.68 18.30
CA VAL A 371 6.65 7.69 17.45
C VAL A 371 7.49 7.04 16.35
N THR A 372 8.13 5.91 16.62
CA THR A 372 8.94 5.20 15.61
C THR A 372 8.10 4.60 14.50
N ILE A 373 6.90 4.10 14.83
CA ILE A 373 5.95 3.59 13.85
C ILE A 373 5.41 4.74 13.00
N VAL A 374 5.12 5.91 13.62
CA VAL A 374 4.74 7.12 12.89
C VAL A 374 5.82 7.55 11.90
N ILE A 375 7.10 7.55 12.31
CA ILE A 375 8.23 7.88 11.41
C ILE A 375 8.24 6.95 10.20
N VAL A 376 8.10 5.64 10.41
CA VAL A 376 8.10 4.66 9.33
C VAL A 376 6.89 4.82 8.41
N ALA A 377 5.69 4.94 8.97
CA ALA A 377 4.47 5.07 8.19
C ALA A 377 4.47 6.37 7.35
N ALA A 378 4.95 7.46 7.95
CA ALA A 378 5.17 8.73 7.27
C ALA A 378 6.21 8.61 6.14
N LEU A 379 7.28 7.85 6.36
CA LEU A 379 8.32 7.63 5.36
C LEU A 379 7.84 6.73 4.21
N LEU A 380 7.03 5.70 4.49
CA LEU A 380 6.35 4.90 3.47
C LEU A 380 5.47 5.79 2.58
N MET A 381 4.67 6.66 3.19
CA MET A 381 3.83 7.60 2.45
C MET A 381 4.63 8.66 1.69
N GLY A 382 5.76 9.12 2.24
CA GLY A 382 6.61 10.10 1.57
C GLY A 382 7.46 9.53 0.44
N ALA A 383 7.86 8.26 0.55
CA ALA A 383 8.64 7.57 -0.48
C ALA A 383 7.76 7.07 -1.62
N PHE A 384 6.60 6.47 -1.31
CA PHE A 384 5.78 5.73 -2.28
C PHE A 384 4.41 6.37 -2.57
N GLY A 385 4.13 7.53 -1.99
CA GLY A 385 2.91 8.29 -2.22
C GLY A 385 3.06 9.43 -3.23
N PRO A 386 1.97 10.18 -3.45
CA PRO A 386 1.98 11.35 -4.33
C PRO A 386 2.98 12.42 -3.85
N THR A 387 3.77 12.96 -4.78
CA THR A 387 4.79 13.99 -4.50
C THR A 387 4.19 15.28 -3.96
N ASP A 388 2.96 15.61 -4.36
CA ASP A 388 2.21 16.77 -3.85
C ASP A 388 1.60 16.57 -2.46
N GLY A 389 1.55 15.32 -2.00
CA GLY A 389 1.07 14.96 -0.67
C GLY A 389 1.93 15.58 0.43
N PHE A 390 1.34 15.78 1.61
CA PHE A 390 2.05 16.35 2.77
C PHE A 390 3.36 15.61 3.08
N TRP A 391 3.32 14.27 3.13
CA TRP A 391 4.52 13.47 3.42
C TRP A 391 5.51 13.43 2.25
N GLY A 392 5.03 13.47 1.01
CA GLY A 392 5.88 13.64 -0.18
C GLY A 392 6.70 14.92 -0.08
N LYS A 393 6.07 16.05 0.26
CA LYS A 393 6.74 17.34 0.48
C LYS A 393 7.73 17.33 1.65
N VAL A 394 7.35 16.71 2.77
CA VAL A 394 8.22 16.60 3.97
C VAL A 394 9.50 15.81 3.67
N PHE A 395 9.39 14.71 2.91
CA PHE A 395 10.52 13.82 2.62
C PHE A 395 11.15 14.05 1.24
N ASN A 396 10.69 15.04 0.48
CA ASN A 396 11.27 15.45 -0.79
C ASN A 396 12.82 15.60 -0.71
N PRO A 397 13.41 16.23 0.32
CA PRO A 397 14.89 16.33 0.41
C PRO A 397 15.64 14.98 0.42
N ILE A 398 14.96 13.89 0.75
CA ILE A 398 15.52 12.52 0.74
C ILE A 398 15.26 11.84 -0.61
N PHE A 399 14.07 12.06 -1.19
CA PHE A 399 13.59 11.30 -2.36
C PHE A 399 13.55 12.10 -3.67
N PHE A 400 13.99 13.36 -3.69
CA PHE A 400 13.91 14.25 -4.86
C PHE A 400 14.53 13.64 -6.12
N MET A 401 15.56 12.81 -5.97
CA MET A 401 16.27 12.20 -7.10
C MET A 401 15.53 11.03 -7.78
N PHE A 402 14.43 10.54 -7.19
CA PHE A 402 13.71 9.34 -7.66
C PHE A 402 12.35 9.63 -8.33
N GLY A 403 11.87 10.88 -8.30
CA GLY A 403 10.52 11.21 -8.78
C GLY A 403 9.37 10.56 -7.97
N PRO A 404 8.10 10.72 -8.38
CA PRO A 404 6.99 9.90 -7.94
C PRO A 404 7.25 8.45 -8.37
N SER A 405 7.20 7.55 -7.40
CA SER A 405 7.07 6.11 -7.67
C SER A 405 5.85 5.68 -6.89
N THR A 406 4.68 5.84 -7.49
CA THR A 406 3.47 5.48 -6.77
C THR A 406 3.42 3.96 -6.74
N ALA A 407 3.72 3.35 -5.60
CA ALA A 407 3.29 1.98 -5.33
C ALA A 407 2.03 2.11 -4.48
N GLY A 408 0.87 2.19 -5.13
CA GLY A 408 -0.41 2.50 -4.47
C GLY A 408 -0.69 1.55 -3.30
N SER A 409 -0.26 0.30 -3.43
CA SER A 409 -0.27 -0.73 -2.38
C SER A 409 0.53 -0.33 -1.14
N ILE A 410 1.79 0.08 -1.29
CA ILE A 410 2.70 0.49 -0.20
C ILE A 410 2.22 1.80 0.44
N TYR A 411 1.76 2.76 -0.37
CA TYR A 411 1.18 4.01 0.13
C TYR A 411 -0.05 3.76 1.00
N SER A 412 -1.00 2.96 0.52
CA SER A 412 -2.22 2.63 1.25
C SER A 412 -1.92 1.89 2.56
N PHE A 413 -0.97 0.96 2.56
CA PHE A 413 -0.46 0.34 3.80
C PHE A 413 0.14 1.36 4.78
N GLY A 414 0.97 2.29 4.28
CA GLY A 414 1.53 3.38 5.08
C GLY A 414 0.44 4.29 5.67
N PHE A 415 -0.57 4.64 4.87
CA PHE A 415 -1.72 5.47 5.28
C PHE A 415 -2.54 4.79 6.38
N THR A 416 -2.92 3.52 6.21
CA THR A 416 -3.72 2.80 7.21
C THR A 416 -2.93 2.52 8.49
N LEU A 417 -1.63 2.25 8.39
CA LEU A 417 -0.74 2.11 9.55
C LEU A 417 -0.61 3.44 10.32
N LEU A 418 -0.31 4.55 9.63
CA LEU A 418 -0.19 5.87 10.26
C LEU A 418 -1.48 6.26 10.97
N THR A 419 -2.60 6.16 10.25
CA THR A 419 -3.93 6.52 10.74
C THR A 419 -4.31 5.67 11.96
N SER A 420 -4.06 4.36 11.92
CA SER A 420 -4.33 3.47 13.06
C SER A 420 -3.52 3.84 14.30
N VAL A 421 -2.23 4.16 14.14
CA VAL A 421 -1.37 4.56 15.27
C VAL A 421 -1.78 5.90 15.86
N LEU A 422 -2.13 6.88 15.02
CA LEU A 422 -2.62 8.18 15.50
C LEU A 422 -3.95 8.05 16.23
N LEU A 423 -4.87 7.25 15.70
CA LEU A 423 -6.17 7.00 16.32
C LEU A 423 -6.07 6.17 17.60
N ASN A 424 -5.04 5.33 17.75
CA ASN A 424 -4.74 4.66 19.01
C ASN A 424 -4.50 5.68 20.15
N PHE A 425 -3.90 6.84 19.88
CA PHE A 425 -3.79 7.90 20.91
C PHE A 425 -5.15 8.48 21.32
N VAL A 426 -6.09 8.57 20.39
CA VAL A 426 -7.44 9.09 20.66
C VAL A 426 -8.28 8.04 21.40
N PHE A 427 -8.37 6.83 20.85
CA PHE A 427 -9.24 5.79 21.40
C PHE A 427 -8.51 4.94 22.46
N GLY A 428 -7.42 4.29 22.07
CA GLY A 428 -6.65 3.41 22.95
C GLY A 428 -6.08 4.11 24.18
N VAL A 429 -5.58 5.34 24.06
CA VAL A 429 -5.03 6.11 25.21
C VAL A 429 -6.09 7.00 25.86
N PHE A 430 -6.66 7.95 25.14
CA PHE A 430 -7.51 8.99 25.72
C PHE A 430 -8.91 8.48 26.11
N ALA A 431 -9.65 7.85 25.19
CA ALA A 431 -10.98 7.32 25.48
C ALA A 431 -10.94 6.24 26.57
N THR A 432 -9.99 5.30 26.48
CA THR A 432 -9.78 4.28 27.53
C THR A 432 -9.48 4.90 28.89
N ARG A 433 -8.67 5.97 28.94
CA ARG A 433 -8.37 6.67 30.20
C ARG A 433 -9.62 7.28 30.83
N ILE A 434 -10.49 7.88 30.02
CA ILE A 434 -11.76 8.44 30.49
C ILE A 434 -12.67 7.32 30.99
N MET A 435 -12.83 6.25 30.21
CA MET A 435 -13.69 5.12 30.54
C MET A 435 -13.23 4.38 31.81
N ILE A 436 -11.95 4.07 31.98
CA ILE A 436 -11.42 3.42 33.19
C ILE A 436 -11.63 4.30 34.43
N ARG A 437 -11.41 5.62 34.32
CA ARG A 437 -11.68 6.54 35.44
C ARG A 437 -13.18 6.59 35.79
N GLY A 438 -14.06 6.60 34.78
CA GLY A 438 -15.51 6.50 34.99
C GLY A 438 -15.90 5.18 35.65
N ALA A 439 -15.39 4.05 35.14
CA ALA A 439 -15.66 2.72 35.67
C ALA A 439 -15.26 2.58 37.14
N SER A 440 -14.09 3.09 37.54
CA SER A 440 -13.62 3.02 38.94
C SER A 440 -14.54 3.73 39.95
N ARG A 441 -15.42 4.61 39.49
CA ARG A 441 -16.40 5.34 40.32
C ARG A 441 -17.78 4.69 40.34
N CYS A 442 -18.07 3.76 39.44
CA CYS A 442 -19.29 2.97 39.46
C CYS A 442 -19.19 1.91 40.55
N LYS A 443 -20.19 1.83 41.46
CA LYS A 443 -20.19 0.87 42.58
C LYS A 443 -19.97 -0.57 42.10
N VAL A 444 -20.61 -0.95 41.00
CA VAL A 444 -20.52 -2.28 40.38
C VAL A 444 -19.10 -2.61 39.90
N PHE A 445 -18.37 -1.61 39.40
CA PHE A 445 -17.06 -1.77 38.80
C PHE A 445 -15.91 -1.42 39.75
N ARG A 446 -16.18 -1.08 41.02
CA ARG A 446 -15.18 -0.70 42.02
C ARG A 446 -14.66 -1.91 42.80
N ASN A 447 -14.18 -2.93 42.08
CA ASN A 447 -13.59 -4.13 42.67
C ASN A 447 -12.16 -4.33 42.16
N PRO A 448 -11.11 -4.35 43.02
CA PRO A 448 -9.72 -4.55 42.60
C PRO A 448 -9.47 -5.81 41.75
N VAL A 449 -10.27 -6.87 41.95
CA VAL A 449 -10.18 -8.11 41.17
C VAL A 449 -10.48 -7.87 39.69
N LEU A 450 -11.39 -6.95 39.38
CA LEU A 450 -11.73 -6.61 38.00
C LEU A 450 -10.56 -5.92 37.27
N TYR A 451 -9.58 -5.39 38.00
CA TYR A 451 -8.38 -4.73 37.46
C TYR A 451 -7.12 -5.59 37.63
N GLY A 452 -7.27 -6.88 37.93
CA GLY A 452 -6.15 -7.83 38.09
C GLY A 452 -5.54 -7.90 39.50
N GLY A 453 -6.13 -7.23 40.49
CA GLY A 453 -5.73 -7.34 41.90
C GLY A 453 -6.20 -8.63 42.60
N SER A 454 -5.67 -8.90 43.79
CA SER A 454 -6.09 -10.01 44.66
C SER A 454 -7.31 -9.64 45.51
N LYS A 455 -8.18 -10.63 45.82
CA LYS A 455 -9.30 -10.47 46.76
C LYS A 455 -8.84 -10.09 48.17
N ASP A 456 -7.71 -10.66 48.59
CA ASP A 456 -7.20 -10.52 49.96
C ASP A 456 -6.31 -9.28 50.16
N GLY A 457 -6.07 -8.49 49.11
CA GLY A 457 -5.12 -7.35 49.17
C GLY A 457 -3.65 -7.73 49.42
N LYS A 458 -3.33 -9.03 49.49
CA LYS A 458 -1.97 -9.55 49.67
C LYS A 458 -1.09 -9.17 48.49
N LYS A 459 0.20 -8.95 48.76
CA LYS A 459 1.19 -8.74 47.70
C LYS A 459 1.33 -10.00 46.86
N THR A 460 0.87 -9.95 45.61
CA THR A 460 0.89 -11.08 44.68
C THR A 460 1.85 -10.90 43.52
N TYR A 461 2.38 -9.69 43.31
CA TYR A 461 3.30 -9.44 42.20
C TYR A 461 4.66 -10.09 42.45
N LYS A 462 5.06 -10.99 41.54
CA LYS A 462 6.41 -11.55 41.48
C LYS A 462 7.02 -11.17 40.14
N CYS A 463 8.07 -10.36 40.18
CA CYS A 463 8.88 -10.10 39.01
C CYS A 463 9.55 -11.41 38.56
N PRO A 464 9.52 -11.75 37.27
CA PRO A 464 10.36 -12.83 36.75
C PRO A 464 11.83 -12.59 37.16
N ASN A 465 12.58 -13.67 37.36
CA ASN A 465 14.01 -13.60 37.69
C ASN A 465 14.83 -14.42 36.68
N ILE A 466 14.72 -14.03 35.42
CA ILE A 466 15.48 -14.61 34.32
C ILE A 466 16.81 -13.85 34.21
N ASN A 467 17.93 -14.57 34.12
CA ASN A 467 19.25 -13.96 33.96
C ASN A 467 19.57 -13.73 32.47
N PHE A 468 19.08 -12.63 31.91
CA PHE A 468 19.37 -12.24 30.53
C PHE A 468 20.84 -11.82 30.37
N VAL A 469 21.35 -10.98 31.27
CA VAL A 469 22.71 -10.41 31.13
C VAL A 469 23.80 -11.46 31.30
N GLY A 470 23.60 -12.45 32.17
CA GLY A 470 24.52 -13.57 32.33
C GLY A 470 24.54 -14.51 31.13
N ASN A 471 23.41 -14.67 30.42
CA ASN A 471 23.28 -15.55 29.27
C ASN A 471 23.62 -14.90 27.92
N ARG A 472 24.04 -13.62 27.89
CA ARG A 472 24.30 -12.86 26.66
C ARG A 472 25.16 -13.56 25.61
N LYS A 473 26.15 -14.35 26.02
CA LYS A 473 27.00 -15.13 25.08
C LYS A 473 26.18 -16.15 24.29
N LYS A 474 25.24 -16.84 24.94
CA LYS A 474 24.35 -17.81 24.29
C LYS A 474 23.45 -17.13 23.26
N PHE A 475 22.96 -15.92 23.58
CA PHE A 475 22.15 -15.14 22.66
C PHE A 475 22.94 -14.69 21.43
N TYR A 476 24.15 -14.15 21.61
CA TYR A 476 25.00 -13.78 20.47
C TYR A 476 25.36 -14.99 19.59
N THR A 477 25.62 -16.16 20.20
CA THR A 477 25.86 -17.39 19.45
C THR A 477 24.63 -17.80 18.65
N PHE A 478 23.44 -17.80 19.26
CA PHE A 478 22.20 -18.14 18.55
C PHE A 478 21.92 -17.20 17.37
N SER A 479 22.00 -15.88 17.57
CA SER A 479 21.86 -14.89 16.50
C SER A 479 22.90 -15.06 15.40
N GLY A 480 24.16 -15.31 15.77
CA GLY A 480 25.22 -15.55 14.81
C GLY A 480 24.98 -16.79 13.96
N VAL A 481 24.48 -17.88 14.57
CA VAL A 481 24.09 -19.10 13.85
C VAL A 481 22.90 -18.83 12.94
N LEU A 482 21.89 -18.10 13.40
CA LEU A 482 20.71 -17.75 12.60
C LEU A 482 21.11 -16.96 11.35
N VAL A 483 21.96 -15.95 11.49
CA VAL A 483 22.52 -15.18 10.36
C VAL A 483 23.33 -16.09 9.44
N ALA A 484 24.18 -16.96 9.98
CA ALA A 484 24.95 -17.89 9.17
C ALA A 484 24.06 -18.85 8.36
N VAL A 485 22.99 -19.38 8.96
CA VAL A 485 22.01 -20.23 8.28
C VAL A 485 21.38 -19.47 7.11
N VAL A 486 20.87 -18.26 7.34
CA VAL A 486 20.26 -17.47 6.27
C VAL A 486 21.24 -17.15 5.14
N LEU A 487 22.51 -16.85 5.46
CA LEU A 487 23.56 -16.65 4.45
C LEU A 487 23.85 -17.92 3.64
N VAL A 488 23.95 -19.08 4.28
CA VAL A 488 24.16 -20.37 3.60
C VAL A 488 22.99 -20.67 2.68
N PHE A 489 21.74 -20.50 3.14
CA PHE A 489 20.57 -20.70 2.30
C PHE A 489 20.52 -19.70 1.14
N SER A 490 20.90 -18.44 1.36
CA SER A 490 21.00 -17.44 0.29
C SER A 490 22.01 -17.84 -0.78
N PHE A 491 23.15 -18.41 -0.38
CA PHE A 491 24.18 -18.87 -1.32
C PHE A 491 23.78 -20.15 -2.05
N VAL A 492 23.14 -21.11 -1.35
CA VAL A 492 22.77 -22.42 -1.91
C VAL A 492 21.55 -22.34 -2.83
N PHE A 493 20.51 -21.60 -2.43
CA PHE A 493 19.26 -21.51 -3.17
C PHE A 493 19.19 -20.30 -4.10
N GLY A 494 20.09 -19.33 -3.93
CA GLY A 494 20.01 -18.05 -4.60
C GLY A 494 18.92 -17.15 -4.02
N VAL A 495 18.92 -15.89 -4.42
CA VAL A 495 17.88 -14.92 -4.09
C VAL A 495 17.08 -14.64 -5.36
N THR A 496 15.78 -14.90 -5.29
CA THR A 496 14.84 -14.55 -6.36
C THR A 496 14.36 -13.12 -6.13
N MET A 497 14.49 -12.29 -7.16
CA MET A 497 13.91 -10.95 -7.19
C MET A 497 12.76 -10.98 -8.17
N ASP A 498 11.69 -10.27 -7.84
CA ASP A 498 10.52 -10.10 -8.67
C ASP A 498 10.81 -9.18 -9.86
N ILE A 499 9.94 -9.23 -10.88
CA ILE A 499 10.01 -8.34 -12.05
C ILE A 499 9.85 -6.87 -11.66
N GLU A 500 9.19 -6.57 -10.54
CA GLU A 500 9.09 -5.20 -9.99
C GLU A 500 10.47 -4.58 -9.69
N PHE A 501 11.51 -5.41 -9.47
CA PHE A 501 12.90 -4.96 -9.28
C PHE A 501 13.81 -5.25 -10.47
N LYS A 502 13.62 -6.37 -11.15
CA LYS A 502 14.50 -6.78 -12.26
C LYS A 502 14.09 -6.19 -13.62
N GLY A 503 12.85 -5.76 -13.75
CA GLY A 503 12.19 -5.61 -15.04
C GLY A 503 11.78 -6.97 -15.64
N GLY A 504 10.84 -6.90 -16.58
CA GLY A 504 10.37 -8.04 -17.35
C GLY A 504 8.86 -8.06 -17.47
N ALA A 505 8.33 -9.22 -17.88
CA ALA A 505 6.91 -9.48 -17.99
C ALA A 505 6.49 -10.64 -17.08
N MET A 506 5.35 -10.50 -16.41
CA MET A 506 4.64 -11.56 -15.72
C MET A 506 3.22 -11.62 -16.27
N VAL A 507 2.81 -12.80 -16.74
CA VAL A 507 1.45 -13.05 -17.21
C VAL A 507 0.86 -14.19 -16.41
N THR A 508 -0.27 -13.95 -15.76
CA THR A 508 -1.05 -14.97 -15.10
C THR A 508 -2.31 -15.25 -15.91
N VAL A 509 -2.46 -16.49 -16.34
CA VAL A 509 -3.64 -16.99 -17.06
C VAL A 509 -4.39 -17.98 -16.19
N GLY A 510 -5.71 -17.86 -16.14
CA GLY A 510 -6.61 -18.88 -15.61
C GLY A 510 -6.80 -19.97 -16.65
N TYR A 511 -6.91 -21.23 -16.22
CA TYR A 511 -7.16 -22.36 -17.11
C TYR A 511 -7.98 -23.46 -16.41
N GLN A 512 -8.53 -24.39 -17.20
CA GLN A 512 -9.32 -25.53 -16.77
C GLN A 512 -8.61 -26.85 -17.11
N GLY A 513 -8.93 -27.92 -16.38
CA GLY A 513 -8.34 -29.25 -16.63
C GLY A 513 -6.89 -29.38 -16.16
N ASP A 514 -6.16 -30.34 -16.73
CA ASP A 514 -4.75 -30.57 -16.44
C ASP A 514 -3.87 -30.06 -17.59
N VAL A 515 -2.70 -29.53 -17.25
CA VAL A 515 -1.75 -28.95 -18.21
C VAL A 515 -0.33 -29.44 -17.88
N ASP A 516 0.40 -29.90 -18.90
CA ASP A 516 1.83 -30.19 -18.77
C ASP A 516 2.64 -28.89 -18.89
N LEU A 517 3.27 -28.49 -17.78
CA LEU A 517 4.02 -27.23 -17.69
C LEU A 517 5.24 -27.17 -18.61
N ASN A 518 5.86 -28.31 -18.92
CA ASN A 518 6.98 -28.32 -19.85
C ASN A 518 6.52 -28.07 -21.28
N ASN A 519 5.35 -28.61 -21.65
CA ASN A 519 4.78 -28.41 -22.98
C ASN A 519 4.27 -26.97 -23.15
N VAL A 520 3.59 -26.42 -22.14
CA VAL A 520 3.19 -25.00 -22.17
C VAL A 520 4.42 -24.09 -22.21
N LYS A 521 5.43 -24.37 -21.39
CA LYS A 521 6.70 -23.62 -21.45
C LYS A 521 7.32 -23.65 -22.84
N GLN A 522 7.36 -24.80 -23.51
CA GLN A 522 7.91 -24.92 -24.87
C GLN A 522 7.07 -24.18 -25.91
N THR A 523 5.74 -24.26 -25.81
CA THR A 523 4.80 -23.58 -26.71
C THR A 523 4.96 -22.07 -26.61
N VAL A 524 4.93 -21.54 -25.39
CA VAL A 524 5.12 -20.11 -25.13
C VAL A 524 6.53 -19.66 -25.54
N ALA A 525 7.55 -20.47 -25.28
CA ALA A 525 8.92 -20.15 -25.67
C ALA A 525 9.10 -20.08 -27.20
N ALA A 526 8.41 -20.95 -27.94
CA ALA A 526 8.43 -20.95 -29.40
C ALA A 526 7.69 -19.74 -29.98
N GLU A 527 6.52 -19.42 -29.43
CA GLU A 527 5.69 -18.30 -29.89
C GLU A 527 6.35 -16.94 -29.64
N LEU A 528 6.88 -16.73 -28.43
CA LEU A 528 7.52 -15.47 -28.08
C LEU A 528 8.97 -15.36 -28.56
N GLY A 529 9.53 -16.44 -29.11
CA GLY A 529 10.95 -16.52 -29.48
C GLY A 529 11.90 -16.40 -28.28
N GLN A 530 11.42 -16.67 -27.07
CA GLN A 530 12.16 -16.49 -25.81
C GLN A 530 12.40 -17.80 -25.08
N SER A 531 13.66 -18.09 -24.78
CA SER A 531 14.05 -19.34 -24.10
C SER A 531 14.14 -19.20 -22.58
N ASN A 532 14.30 -17.97 -22.08
CA ASN A 532 14.51 -17.68 -20.66
C ASN A 532 13.20 -17.36 -19.94
N LEU A 533 12.25 -18.30 -19.94
CA LEU A 533 10.99 -18.13 -19.22
C LEU A 533 10.76 -19.23 -18.18
N THR A 534 9.98 -18.91 -17.16
CA THR A 534 9.53 -19.88 -16.15
C THR A 534 8.03 -19.94 -16.13
N VAL A 535 7.48 -21.15 -16.02
CA VAL A 535 6.05 -21.39 -15.88
C VAL A 535 5.80 -22.05 -14.54
N GLN A 536 4.86 -21.51 -13.76
CA GLN A 536 4.47 -22.02 -12.45
C GLN A 536 2.95 -22.13 -12.38
N THR A 537 2.43 -23.18 -11.75
CA THR A 537 1.01 -23.28 -11.45
C THR A 537 0.69 -22.63 -10.12
N GLY A 538 -0.53 -22.11 -10.04
CA GLY A 538 -1.13 -21.59 -8.84
C GLY A 538 -2.60 -21.96 -8.78
N THR A 539 -3.28 -21.40 -7.80
CA THR A 539 -4.74 -21.40 -7.74
C THR A 539 -5.16 -20.02 -7.29
N ASP A 540 -6.18 -19.45 -7.92
CA ASP A 540 -6.75 -18.20 -7.45
C ASP A 540 -7.64 -18.40 -6.21
N VAL A 541 -8.16 -17.28 -5.70
CA VAL A 541 -9.09 -17.23 -4.56
C VAL A 541 -10.41 -17.93 -4.87
N SER A 542 -10.79 -18.00 -6.14
CA SER A 542 -11.99 -18.69 -6.65
C SER A 542 -11.85 -20.21 -6.62
N GLY A 543 -10.62 -20.72 -6.54
CA GLY A 543 -10.29 -22.13 -6.67
C GLY A 543 -9.99 -22.55 -8.11
N ALA A 544 -9.97 -21.60 -9.06
CA ALA A 544 -9.59 -21.83 -10.44
C ALA A 544 -8.07 -22.00 -10.55
N GLN A 545 -7.65 -22.89 -11.45
CA GLN A 545 -6.23 -23.12 -11.67
C GLN A 545 -5.64 -21.95 -12.44
N THR A 546 -4.45 -21.52 -12.05
CA THR A 546 -3.72 -20.44 -12.71
C THR A 546 -2.34 -20.90 -13.14
N LEU A 547 -1.85 -20.32 -14.23
CA LEU A 547 -0.53 -20.54 -14.76
C LEU A 547 0.15 -19.18 -14.89
N THR A 548 1.27 -19.01 -14.19
CA THR A 548 2.06 -17.78 -14.19
C THR A 548 3.30 -17.99 -15.03
N ILE A 549 3.43 -17.16 -16.06
CA ILE A 549 4.55 -17.12 -17.01
C ILE A 549 5.38 -15.90 -16.64
N ASN A 550 6.63 -16.13 -16.22
CA ASN A 550 7.58 -15.06 -15.93
C ASN A 550 8.66 -15.01 -16.99
N LEU A 551 8.88 -13.82 -17.55
CA LEU A 551 9.91 -13.48 -18.51
C LEU A 551 10.83 -12.42 -17.86
N PRO A 552 11.89 -12.84 -17.15
CA PRO A 552 12.76 -11.94 -16.41
C PRO A 552 13.72 -11.15 -17.32
N GLY A 553 13.93 -9.87 -17.00
CA GLY A 553 14.97 -9.04 -17.64
C GLY A 553 14.39 -7.86 -18.41
N SER A 554 14.99 -7.51 -19.56
CA SER A 554 14.49 -6.43 -20.42
C SER A 554 13.39 -6.87 -21.38
N GLU A 555 12.89 -8.09 -21.21
CA GLU A 555 11.87 -8.69 -22.07
C GLU A 555 10.48 -8.31 -21.54
N THR A 556 9.95 -7.17 -22.01
CA THR A 556 8.54 -6.82 -21.86
C THR A 556 7.74 -7.42 -23.01
N LEU A 557 6.47 -7.75 -22.78
CA LEU A 557 5.59 -8.23 -23.84
C LEU A 557 4.79 -7.09 -24.45
N SER A 558 4.80 -6.95 -25.78
CA SER A 558 3.81 -6.09 -26.44
C SER A 558 2.40 -6.69 -26.34
N THR A 559 1.39 -5.86 -26.55
CA THR A 559 -0.01 -6.27 -26.71
C THR A 559 -0.15 -7.45 -27.66
N GLU A 560 0.42 -7.30 -28.85
CA GLU A 560 0.34 -8.28 -29.94
C GLU A 560 0.97 -9.62 -29.56
N GLN A 561 2.11 -9.58 -28.84
CA GLN A 561 2.77 -10.79 -28.36
C GLN A 561 1.96 -11.51 -27.30
N LEU A 562 1.31 -10.76 -26.40
CA LEU A 562 0.44 -11.32 -25.39
C LEU A 562 -0.79 -11.97 -26.03
N ASP A 563 -1.48 -11.27 -26.92
CA ASP A 563 -2.66 -11.79 -27.62
C ASP A 563 -2.31 -13.03 -28.45
N SER A 564 -1.22 -12.98 -29.22
CA SER A 564 -0.73 -14.14 -29.99
C SER A 564 -0.38 -15.33 -29.08
N MET A 565 0.22 -15.07 -27.92
CA MET A 565 0.51 -16.12 -26.93
C MET A 565 -0.77 -16.76 -26.39
N ILE A 566 -1.79 -15.97 -26.02
CA ILE A 566 -3.06 -16.49 -25.50
C ILE A 566 -3.83 -17.24 -26.59
N GLU A 567 -3.88 -16.71 -27.81
CA GLU A 567 -4.49 -17.36 -28.97
C GLU A 567 -3.80 -18.70 -29.29
N THR A 568 -2.48 -18.72 -29.28
CA THR A 568 -1.68 -19.94 -29.49
C THR A 568 -1.93 -20.98 -28.40
N LEU A 569 -2.02 -20.56 -27.14
CA LEU A 569 -2.36 -21.45 -26.03
C LEU A 569 -3.76 -22.05 -26.21
N ASN A 570 -4.77 -21.24 -26.56
CA ASN A 570 -6.13 -21.73 -26.77
C ASN A 570 -6.27 -22.58 -28.04
N THR A 571 -5.49 -22.33 -29.08
CA THR A 571 -5.48 -23.15 -30.30
C THR A 571 -4.79 -24.50 -30.07
N THR A 572 -3.69 -24.51 -29.32
CA THR A 572 -2.92 -25.73 -29.02
C THR A 572 -3.61 -26.59 -27.96
N TYR A 573 -4.32 -25.96 -27.02
CA TYR A 573 -4.94 -26.58 -25.86
C TYR A 573 -6.42 -26.12 -25.70
N PRO A 574 -7.31 -26.46 -26.65
CA PRO A 574 -8.67 -25.92 -26.72
C PRO A 574 -9.55 -26.29 -25.52
N ASP A 575 -9.28 -27.43 -24.88
CA ASP A 575 -10.04 -27.91 -23.71
C ASP A 575 -9.70 -27.13 -22.43
N ASN A 576 -8.60 -26.38 -22.40
CA ASN A 576 -8.08 -25.75 -21.19
C ASN A 576 -8.56 -24.29 -21.01
N GLN A 577 -9.13 -23.64 -22.03
CA GLN A 577 -9.79 -22.31 -21.92
C GLN A 577 -8.93 -21.27 -21.17
N PHE A 578 -7.77 -20.95 -21.72
CA PHE A 578 -6.86 -19.97 -21.15
C PHE A 578 -7.44 -18.56 -21.20
N VAL A 579 -7.52 -17.90 -20.05
CA VAL A 579 -8.06 -16.54 -19.90
C VAL A 579 -7.07 -15.69 -19.10
N GLN A 580 -6.68 -14.53 -19.63
CA GLN A 580 -5.81 -13.58 -18.91
C GLN A 580 -6.46 -13.13 -17.59
N GLN A 581 -5.69 -13.19 -16.50
CA GLN A 581 -6.12 -12.74 -15.17
C GLN A 581 -5.29 -11.54 -14.70
N GLU A 582 -3.97 -11.62 -14.88
CA GLU A 582 -3.04 -10.58 -14.49
C GLU A 582 -1.94 -10.45 -15.53
N VAL A 583 -1.54 -9.21 -15.81
CA VAL A 583 -0.33 -8.90 -16.56
C VAL A 583 0.42 -7.84 -15.79
N SER A 584 1.74 -7.96 -15.75
CA SER A 584 2.63 -6.96 -15.18
C SER A 584 3.87 -6.87 -16.05
N ASN A 585 4.02 -5.73 -16.71
CA ASN A 585 5.17 -5.34 -17.50
C ASN A 585 5.90 -4.21 -16.78
N VAL A 586 7.20 -4.39 -16.58
CA VAL A 586 8.04 -3.42 -15.88
C VAL A 586 9.31 -3.18 -16.67
N ASN A 587 9.52 -1.93 -17.11
CA ASN A 587 10.81 -1.53 -17.67
C ASN A 587 11.93 -1.70 -16.63
N PRO A 588 13.08 -2.32 -16.98
CA PRO A 588 14.20 -2.52 -16.05
C PRO A 588 14.73 -1.25 -15.39
N THR A 589 14.65 -0.10 -16.08
CA THR A 589 15.06 1.19 -15.52
C THR A 589 14.14 1.61 -14.39
N ILE A 590 12.82 1.49 -14.59
CA ILE A 590 11.81 1.77 -13.56
C ILE A 590 11.99 0.80 -12.37
N GLY A 591 12.19 -0.49 -12.64
CA GLY A 591 12.41 -1.49 -11.59
C GLY A 591 13.69 -1.23 -10.76
N ASN A 592 14.80 -0.86 -11.41
CA ASN A 592 16.04 -0.51 -10.72
C ASN A 592 15.92 0.79 -9.91
N GLU A 593 15.25 1.81 -10.44
CA GLU A 593 14.96 3.06 -9.72
C GLU A 593 14.09 2.77 -8.49
N PHE A 594 13.07 1.92 -8.63
CA PHE A 594 12.20 1.51 -7.54
C PHE A 594 12.96 0.74 -6.44
N LEU A 595 13.84 -0.19 -6.83
CA LEU A 595 14.73 -0.90 -5.90
C LEU A 595 15.66 0.07 -5.16
N ALA A 596 16.31 0.99 -5.88
CA ALA A 596 17.23 1.97 -5.29
C ALA A 596 16.50 2.90 -4.32
N LYS A 597 15.31 3.39 -4.69
CA LYS A 597 14.46 4.21 -3.83
C LYS A 597 14.05 3.47 -2.57
N SER A 598 13.72 2.19 -2.69
CA SER A 598 13.37 1.31 -1.58
C SER A 598 14.53 1.11 -0.60
N VAL A 599 15.75 0.93 -1.11
CA VAL A 599 16.97 0.86 -0.28
C VAL A 599 17.21 2.19 0.44
N VAL A 600 17.07 3.32 -0.26
CA VAL A 600 17.18 4.65 0.36
C VAL A 600 16.14 4.86 1.45
N ALA A 601 14.90 4.41 1.24
CA ALA A 601 13.84 4.48 2.24
C ALA A 601 14.21 3.72 3.52
N VAL A 602 14.74 2.50 3.39
CA VAL A 602 15.22 1.68 4.52
C VAL A 602 16.36 2.36 5.27
N VAL A 603 17.34 2.92 4.56
CA VAL A 603 18.48 3.64 5.18
C VAL A 603 18.00 4.91 5.87
N ALA A 604 17.14 5.70 5.23
CA ALA A 604 16.57 6.91 5.79
C ALA A 604 15.76 6.62 7.06
N ALA A 605 14.96 5.56 7.07
CA ALA A 605 14.25 5.10 8.27
C ALA A 605 15.23 4.75 9.40
N CYS A 606 16.30 3.99 9.11
CA CYS A 606 17.34 3.68 10.10
C CYS A 606 17.98 4.95 10.69
N VAL A 607 18.30 5.93 9.85
CA VAL A 607 18.91 7.21 10.28
C VAL A 607 17.94 8.02 11.15
N LEU A 608 16.69 8.19 10.72
CA LEU A 608 15.67 8.95 11.46
C LEU A 608 15.38 8.31 12.82
N ILE A 609 15.26 6.98 12.87
CA ILE A 609 15.08 6.23 14.11
C ILE A 609 16.31 6.38 15.02
N LEU A 610 17.52 6.28 14.46
CA LEU A 610 18.76 6.49 15.22
C LEU A 610 18.81 7.88 15.83
N VAL A 611 18.52 8.93 15.06
CA VAL A 611 18.48 10.33 15.53
C VAL A 611 17.45 10.48 16.64
N TYR A 612 16.25 9.95 16.45
CA TYR A 612 15.19 9.97 17.47
C TYR A 612 15.65 9.31 18.77
N VAL A 613 16.16 8.06 18.70
CA VAL A 613 16.65 7.33 19.88
C VAL A 613 17.83 8.04 20.53
N ALA A 614 18.75 8.59 19.74
CA ALA A 614 19.92 9.32 20.26
C ALA A 614 19.52 10.57 21.06
N VAL A 615 18.57 11.36 20.54
CA VAL A 615 18.03 12.53 21.22
C VAL A 615 17.24 12.11 22.46
N ARG A 616 16.34 11.13 22.32
CA ARG A 616 15.43 10.70 23.37
C ARG A 616 16.15 10.09 24.58
N PHE A 617 17.21 9.32 24.33
CA PHE A 617 17.94 8.54 25.34
C PHE A 617 19.32 9.12 25.68
N ARG A 618 19.50 10.44 25.50
CA ARG A 618 20.76 11.16 25.82
C ARG A 618 21.29 10.86 27.23
N ARG A 619 20.43 10.63 28.22
CA ARG A 619 20.81 10.30 29.61
C ARG A 619 21.42 8.91 29.82
N ILE A 620 21.13 7.93 28.97
CA ILE A 620 21.71 6.58 29.04
C ILE A 620 22.84 6.38 28.01
N GLY A 621 23.16 7.40 27.20
CA GLY A 621 24.26 7.34 26.23
C GLY A 621 23.88 7.70 24.81
N GLY A 622 22.60 8.06 24.56
CA GLY A 622 22.12 8.60 23.29
C GLY A 622 22.57 7.77 22.09
N TRP A 623 23.57 8.26 21.37
CA TRP A 623 24.22 7.61 20.23
C TRP A 623 24.60 6.14 20.46
N SER A 624 25.14 5.80 21.63
CA SER A 624 25.49 4.39 21.91
C SER A 624 24.27 3.50 22.11
N ALA A 625 23.15 4.06 22.60
CA ALA A 625 21.89 3.32 22.71
C ALA A 625 21.25 3.16 21.32
N GLY A 626 21.21 4.24 20.53
CA GLY A 626 20.74 4.21 19.15
C GLY A 626 21.49 3.20 18.29
N ALA A 627 22.82 3.23 18.29
CA ALA A 627 23.63 2.31 17.48
C ALA A 627 23.39 0.84 17.83
N MET A 628 23.28 0.48 19.11
CA MET A 628 23.03 -0.90 19.52
C MET A 628 21.60 -1.36 19.20
N ALA A 629 20.63 -0.43 19.21
CA ALA A 629 19.29 -0.68 18.74
C ALA A 629 19.27 -0.93 17.22
N ILE A 630 20.01 -0.14 16.42
CA ILE A 630 20.15 -0.38 14.97
C ILE A 630 20.77 -1.75 14.68
N VAL A 631 21.78 -2.20 15.44
CA VAL A 631 22.35 -3.54 15.24
C VAL A 631 21.31 -4.65 15.46
N ALA A 632 20.44 -4.51 16.46
CA ALA A 632 19.34 -5.44 16.67
C ALA A 632 18.29 -5.37 15.55
N LEU A 633 18.00 -4.16 15.05
CA LEU A 633 17.12 -3.99 13.91
C LEU A 633 17.65 -4.65 12.63
N LEU A 634 18.94 -4.50 12.34
CA LEU A 634 19.57 -5.16 11.20
C LEU A 634 19.48 -6.68 11.32
N HIS A 635 19.60 -7.23 12.54
CA HIS A 635 19.35 -8.65 12.78
C HIS A 635 17.90 -9.03 12.43
N ASP A 636 16.91 -8.26 12.84
CA ASP A 636 15.50 -8.57 12.58
C ASP A 636 15.15 -8.49 11.10
N MET A 637 15.67 -7.47 10.42
CA MET A 637 15.61 -7.34 8.97
C MET A 637 16.23 -8.55 8.27
N PHE A 638 17.33 -9.07 8.81
CA PHE A 638 17.97 -10.27 8.27
C PHE A 638 17.13 -11.53 8.47
N VAL A 639 16.37 -11.61 9.57
CA VAL A 639 15.39 -12.69 9.77
C VAL A 639 14.25 -12.59 8.77
N VAL A 640 13.71 -11.40 8.53
CA VAL A 640 12.67 -11.17 7.51
C VAL A 640 13.18 -11.59 6.13
N TYR A 641 14.33 -11.07 5.71
CA TYR A 641 15.01 -11.48 4.49
C TYR A 641 15.22 -13.01 4.41
N GLY A 642 15.64 -13.62 5.52
CA GLY A 642 15.80 -15.07 5.61
C GLY A 642 14.52 -15.85 5.35
N VAL A 643 13.36 -15.35 5.79
CA VAL A 643 12.07 -15.99 5.51
C VAL A 643 11.75 -15.94 4.02
N PHE A 644 12.00 -14.82 3.34
CA PHE A 644 11.83 -14.73 1.88
C PHE A 644 12.70 -15.75 1.15
N VAL A 645 13.98 -15.83 1.51
CA VAL A 645 14.92 -16.80 0.91
C VAL A 645 14.52 -18.25 1.20
N LEU A 646 14.18 -18.56 2.47
CA LEU A 646 13.83 -19.92 2.89
C LEU A 646 12.54 -20.43 2.24
N LEU A 647 11.55 -19.56 2.10
CA LEU A 647 10.27 -19.89 1.46
C LEU A 647 10.30 -19.68 -0.06
N ARG A 648 11.45 -19.26 -0.62
CA ARG A 648 11.63 -18.93 -2.04
C ARG A 648 10.63 -17.89 -2.57
N ILE A 649 10.23 -16.97 -1.71
CA ILE A 649 9.36 -15.86 -2.07
C ILE A 649 10.21 -14.82 -2.80
N PRO A 650 9.85 -14.40 -4.03
CA PRO A 650 10.55 -13.32 -4.72
C PRO A 650 10.54 -12.02 -3.89
N LEU A 651 11.68 -11.33 -3.86
CA LEU A 651 11.74 -10.00 -3.25
C LEU A 651 11.02 -9.01 -4.18
N ASN A 652 10.00 -8.32 -3.67
CA ASN A 652 9.18 -7.31 -4.35
C ASN A 652 8.85 -6.13 -3.42
N GLY A 653 7.91 -5.25 -3.79
CA GLY A 653 7.43 -4.14 -2.97
C GLY A 653 6.90 -4.58 -1.59
N ASN A 654 6.28 -5.76 -1.49
CA ASN A 654 5.83 -6.33 -0.20
C ASN A 654 6.99 -6.64 0.75
N PHE A 655 8.15 -7.07 0.22
CA PHE A 655 9.37 -7.22 1.03
C PHE A 655 9.81 -5.89 1.65
N ILE A 656 9.78 -4.81 0.87
CA ILE A 656 10.18 -3.47 1.35
C ILE A 656 9.21 -2.94 2.40
N ALA A 657 7.91 -3.07 2.14
CA ALA A 657 6.88 -2.73 3.12
C ALA A 657 7.04 -3.53 4.42
N ALA A 658 7.32 -4.84 4.33
CA ALA A 658 7.57 -5.68 5.49
C ALA A 658 8.82 -5.25 6.28
N MET A 659 9.92 -4.97 5.58
CA MET A 659 11.18 -4.53 6.18
C MET A 659 11.03 -3.19 6.92
N LEU A 660 10.41 -2.20 6.28
CA LEU A 660 10.13 -0.90 6.88
C LEU A 660 9.20 -1.03 8.10
N THR A 661 8.17 -1.87 8.01
CA THR A 661 7.26 -2.12 9.14
C THR A 661 7.99 -2.72 10.34
N ILE A 662 8.84 -3.73 10.13
CA ILE A 662 9.61 -4.35 11.21
C ILE A 662 10.60 -3.37 11.82
N LEU A 663 11.19 -2.47 11.03
CA LEU A 663 12.01 -1.38 11.55
C LEU A 663 11.26 -0.51 12.57
N GLY A 664 10.02 -0.15 12.28
CA GLY A 664 9.17 0.65 13.16
C GLY A 664 8.69 -0.10 14.39
N TYR A 665 8.37 -1.38 14.23
CA TYR A 665 7.83 -2.22 15.30
C TYR A 665 8.91 -2.75 16.26
N SER A 666 10.01 -3.32 15.77
CA SER A 666 11.03 -3.91 16.63
C SER A 666 11.72 -2.87 17.54
N ILE A 667 11.92 -1.65 17.03
CA ILE A 667 12.50 -0.56 17.81
C ILE A 667 11.56 -0.11 18.95
N ASN A 668 10.23 -0.25 18.78
CA ASN A 668 9.25 0.13 19.81
C ASN A 668 9.57 -0.59 21.12
N ASP A 669 9.68 -1.92 21.09
CA ASP A 669 10.01 -2.72 22.28
C ASP A 669 11.40 -2.35 22.85
N THR A 670 12.38 -2.04 21.99
CA THR A 670 13.72 -1.59 22.45
C THR A 670 13.65 -0.26 23.21
N VAL A 671 12.94 0.73 22.66
CA VAL A 671 12.71 2.05 23.26
C VAL A 671 12.03 1.90 24.62
N VAL A 672 11.07 0.99 24.69
CA VAL A 672 10.35 0.64 25.91
C VAL A 672 11.27 0.11 27.02
N ILE A 673 12.15 -0.86 26.71
CA ILE A 673 13.08 -1.39 27.71
C ILE A 673 14.12 -0.33 28.08
N TYR A 674 14.58 0.47 27.12
CA TYR A 674 15.51 1.57 27.38
C TYR A 674 14.91 2.63 28.30
N ASP A 675 13.62 2.91 28.19
CA ASP A 675 12.93 3.79 29.15
C ASP A 675 12.94 3.19 30.55
N ARG A 676 12.69 1.88 30.67
CA ARG A 676 12.75 1.21 31.98
C ARG A 676 14.15 1.22 32.57
N ILE A 677 15.19 1.03 31.76
CA ILE A 677 16.59 1.16 32.18
C ILE A 677 16.87 2.59 32.65
N ARG A 678 16.39 3.60 31.92
CA ARG A 678 16.53 5.02 32.30
C ARG A 678 15.86 5.32 33.64
N GLU A 679 14.64 4.83 33.85
CA GLU A 679 13.90 4.98 35.10
C GLU A 679 14.65 4.31 36.27
N ASN A 680 15.02 3.04 36.10
CA ASN A 680 15.75 2.29 37.12
C ASN A 680 17.14 2.86 37.40
N THR A 681 17.80 3.48 36.41
CA THR A 681 19.05 4.22 36.62
C THR A 681 18.84 5.39 37.58
N GLY A 682 17.72 6.12 37.44
CA GLY A 682 17.36 7.19 38.37
C GLY A 682 17.05 6.69 39.79
N LEU A 683 16.41 5.53 39.93
CA LEU A 683 15.98 4.98 41.21
C LEU A 683 17.06 4.18 41.95
N TYR A 684 17.82 3.37 41.21
CA TYR A 684 18.73 2.34 41.75
C TYR A 684 20.18 2.48 41.28
N GLY A 685 20.51 3.45 40.41
CA GLY A 685 21.85 3.54 39.81
C GLY A 685 23.01 3.70 40.79
N LYS A 686 22.76 4.17 42.02
CA LYS A 686 23.76 4.23 43.11
C LYS A 686 23.81 2.97 43.98
N LYS A 687 22.84 2.07 43.85
CA LYS A 687 22.60 0.93 44.74
C LYS A 687 22.82 -0.44 44.07
N MET A 688 22.94 -0.47 42.74
CA MET A 688 22.97 -1.71 41.96
C MET A 688 23.96 -1.58 40.81
N SER A 689 24.64 -2.67 40.45
CA SER A 689 25.54 -2.68 39.30
C SER A 689 24.76 -2.52 37.99
N LEU A 690 25.40 -1.97 36.95
CA LEU A 690 24.75 -1.80 35.64
C LEU A 690 24.18 -3.13 35.08
N PRO A 691 24.88 -4.28 35.14
CA PRO A 691 24.33 -5.57 34.72
C PRO A 691 23.07 -5.99 35.48
N GLU A 692 23.06 -5.87 36.80
CA GLU A 692 21.89 -6.22 37.63
C GLU A 692 20.71 -5.30 37.34
N LEU A 693 20.99 -4.00 37.17
CA LEU A 693 19.98 -2.97 36.87
C LEU A 693 19.29 -3.23 35.54
N VAL A 694 20.08 -3.55 34.50
CA VAL A 694 19.51 -3.90 33.19
C VAL A 694 18.75 -5.22 33.27
N ASN A 695 19.28 -6.23 33.96
CA ASN A 695 18.57 -7.49 34.12
C ASN A 695 17.21 -7.31 34.81
N LEU A 696 17.15 -6.49 35.87
CA LEU A 696 15.91 -6.14 36.54
C LEU A 696 14.95 -5.40 35.60
N SER A 697 15.45 -4.45 34.80
CA SER A 697 14.66 -3.65 33.87
C SER A 697 14.01 -4.51 32.78
N ILE A 698 14.74 -5.49 32.24
CA ILE A 698 14.23 -6.46 31.27
C ILE A 698 13.13 -7.30 31.91
N ASN A 699 13.37 -7.89 33.08
CA ASN A 699 12.39 -8.74 33.75
C ASN A 699 11.10 -7.99 34.12
N GLN A 700 11.19 -6.74 34.55
CA GLN A 700 10.03 -5.90 34.84
C GLN A 700 9.20 -5.58 33.57
N SER A 701 9.86 -5.49 32.42
CA SER A 701 9.23 -5.18 31.13
C SER A 701 8.84 -6.43 30.34
N PHE A 702 9.27 -7.62 30.78
CA PHE A 702 9.13 -8.88 30.06
C PHE A 702 7.66 -9.21 29.76
N GLY A 703 6.82 -9.26 30.80
CA GLY A 703 5.41 -9.62 30.65
C GLY A 703 4.64 -8.63 29.78
N ARG A 704 5.06 -7.37 29.75
CA ARG A 704 4.47 -6.35 28.89
C ARG A 704 4.87 -6.55 27.42
N SER A 705 6.17 -6.61 27.13
CA SER A 705 6.70 -6.72 25.76
C SER A 705 6.29 -8.05 25.11
N MET A 706 6.17 -9.12 25.90
CA MET A 706 5.59 -10.38 25.43
C MET A 706 4.13 -10.22 25.02
N MET A 707 3.31 -9.52 25.81
CA MET A 707 1.87 -9.42 25.55
C MET A 707 1.55 -8.53 24.35
N THR A 708 2.25 -7.41 24.17
CA THR A 708 2.13 -6.55 22.97
C THR A 708 2.48 -7.32 21.70
N SER A 709 3.53 -8.13 21.76
CA SER A 709 3.92 -8.96 20.63
C SER A 709 3.02 -10.17 20.40
N ILE A 710 2.50 -10.80 21.46
CA ILE A 710 1.51 -11.87 21.32
C ILE A 710 0.23 -11.35 20.65
N THR A 711 -0.30 -10.19 21.04
CA THR A 711 -1.52 -9.64 20.42
C THR A 711 -1.33 -9.33 18.94
N THR A 712 -0.18 -8.74 18.59
CA THR A 712 0.15 -8.43 17.20
C THR A 712 0.43 -9.68 16.37
N CYS A 713 1.18 -10.64 16.91
CA CYS A 713 1.44 -11.92 16.25
C CYS A 713 0.17 -12.74 16.05
N ILE A 714 -0.80 -12.70 16.98
CA ILE A 714 -2.10 -13.38 16.81
C ILE A 714 -2.87 -12.79 15.62
N ALA A 715 -2.93 -11.46 15.51
CA ALA A 715 -3.61 -10.81 14.40
C ALA A 715 -2.98 -11.22 13.05
N LEU A 716 -1.65 -11.20 12.94
CA LEU A 716 -0.97 -11.64 11.72
C LEU A 716 -1.06 -13.15 11.48
N ALA A 717 -0.98 -13.98 12.53
CA ALA A 717 -1.10 -15.43 12.39
C ALA A 717 -2.48 -15.80 11.82
N ILE A 718 -3.54 -15.07 12.20
CA ILE A 718 -4.88 -15.24 11.62
C ILE A 718 -4.87 -14.86 10.15
N VAL A 719 -4.24 -13.74 9.78
CA VAL A 719 -4.08 -13.37 8.36
C VAL A 719 -3.35 -14.47 7.60
N CYS A 720 -2.24 -15.01 8.13
CA CYS A 720 -1.51 -16.11 7.49
C CYS A 720 -2.39 -17.36 7.32
N VAL A 721 -3.12 -17.77 8.37
CA VAL A 721 -3.99 -18.96 8.33
C VAL A 721 -5.12 -18.77 7.33
N VAL A 722 -5.79 -17.62 7.35
CA VAL A 722 -6.86 -17.31 6.39
C VAL A 722 -6.28 -17.27 4.97
N SER A 723 -5.11 -16.65 4.78
CA SER A 723 -4.46 -16.59 3.46
C SER A 723 -4.11 -17.98 2.93
N ILE A 724 -3.68 -18.92 3.78
CA ILE A 724 -3.44 -20.32 3.37
C ILE A 724 -4.75 -21.00 2.99
N ILE A 725 -5.80 -20.86 3.82
CA ILE A 725 -7.09 -21.54 3.60
C ILE A 725 -7.75 -21.09 2.29
N PHE A 726 -7.67 -19.79 2.00
CA PHE A 726 -8.28 -19.17 0.82
C PHE A 726 -7.28 -18.94 -0.32
N LYS A 727 -6.06 -19.45 -0.22
CA LYS A 727 -4.98 -19.37 -1.23
C LYS A 727 -4.68 -17.95 -1.72
N LEU A 728 -4.57 -17.00 -0.79
CA LEU A 728 -4.18 -15.62 -1.05
C LEU A 728 -2.65 -15.49 -0.94
N ASP A 729 -1.93 -15.88 -2.01
CA ASP A 729 -0.47 -15.92 -2.00
C ASP A 729 0.17 -14.55 -1.78
N SER A 730 -0.36 -13.49 -2.40
CA SER A 730 0.13 -12.11 -2.24
C SER A 730 0.07 -11.62 -0.78
N ILE A 731 -0.92 -12.08 -0.02
CA ILE A 731 -1.12 -11.70 1.38
C ILE A 731 -0.31 -12.59 2.30
N PHE A 732 -0.25 -13.90 2.01
CA PHE A 732 0.57 -14.84 2.75
C PHE A 732 2.07 -14.45 2.70
N THR A 733 2.56 -14.13 1.51
CA THR A 733 3.95 -13.71 1.26
C THR A 733 4.30 -12.37 1.92
N PHE A 734 3.31 -11.54 2.22
CA PHE A 734 3.47 -10.32 3.02
C PHE A 734 3.40 -10.59 4.53
N ALA A 735 2.41 -11.36 4.99
CA ALA A 735 2.10 -11.53 6.42
C ALA A 735 3.07 -12.46 7.16
N VAL A 736 3.57 -13.53 6.51
CA VAL A 736 4.48 -14.49 7.15
C VAL A 736 5.83 -13.87 7.50
N PRO A 737 6.54 -13.17 6.59
CA PRO A 737 7.81 -12.53 6.94
C PRO A 737 7.65 -11.50 8.06
N LEU A 738 6.54 -10.74 8.05
CA LEU A 738 6.19 -9.83 9.14
C LEU A 738 6.02 -10.55 10.48
N LEU A 739 5.30 -11.68 10.51
CA LEU A 739 5.10 -12.48 11.72
C LEU A 739 6.45 -12.93 12.33
N PHE A 740 7.34 -13.49 11.50
CA PHE A 740 8.68 -13.90 11.95
C PHE A 740 9.55 -12.72 12.37
N GLY A 741 9.47 -11.59 11.65
CA GLY A 741 10.16 -10.35 12.01
C GLY A 741 9.73 -9.82 13.37
N MET A 742 8.44 -9.89 13.71
CA MET A 742 7.94 -9.48 15.04
C MET A 742 8.41 -10.41 16.16
N VAL A 743 8.38 -11.72 15.92
CA VAL A 743 8.92 -12.71 16.87
C VAL A 743 10.43 -12.46 17.10
N SER A 744 11.17 -12.17 16.03
CA SER A 744 12.58 -11.77 16.12
C SER A 744 12.75 -10.47 16.89
N GLY A 745 11.88 -9.47 16.68
CA GLY A 745 11.98 -8.16 17.34
C GLY A 745 11.90 -8.21 18.88
N VAL A 746 11.04 -9.06 19.43
CA VAL A 746 11.00 -9.30 20.89
C VAL A 746 12.31 -9.92 21.37
N TYR A 747 12.77 -10.93 20.64
CA TYR A 747 14.00 -11.62 20.95
C TYR A 747 15.21 -10.67 20.88
N SER A 748 15.36 -9.93 19.79
CA SER A 748 16.48 -9.03 19.55
C SER A 748 16.52 -7.89 20.57
N THR A 749 15.36 -7.34 20.93
CA THR A 749 15.23 -6.32 21.97
C THR A 749 15.80 -6.81 23.32
N MET A 750 15.36 -7.98 23.78
CA MET A 750 15.73 -8.51 25.10
C MET A 750 17.12 -9.17 25.14
N CYS A 751 17.51 -9.83 24.04
CA CYS A 751 18.65 -10.73 23.99
C CYS A 751 19.84 -10.15 23.21
N ILE A 752 19.63 -9.10 22.39
CA ILE A 752 20.66 -8.46 21.57
C ILE A 752 20.83 -6.99 21.96
N ALA A 753 19.86 -6.11 21.69
CA ALA A 753 19.98 -4.65 21.81
C ALA A 753 20.44 -4.21 23.20
N THR A 754 19.75 -4.70 24.23
CA THR A 754 20.05 -4.39 25.64
C THR A 754 21.38 -4.99 26.09
N GLN A 755 21.71 -6.19 25.60
CA GLN A 755 22.94 -6.90 25.98
C GLN A 755 24.17 -6.26 25.36
N LEU A 756 24.08 -5.85 24.09
CA LEU A 756 25.13 -5.14 23.38
C LEU A 756 25.40 -3.79 24.05
N TRP A 757 24.34 -3.07 24.41
CA TRP A 757 24.46 -1.80 25.14
C TRP A 757 25.16 -1.95 26.51
N VAL A 758 24.78 -2.96 27.32
CA VAL A 758 25.47 -3.25 28.59
C VAL A 758 26.93 -3.63 28.35
N SER A 759 27.20 -4.46 27.35
CA SER A 759 28.55 -4.92 27.01
C SER A 759 29.45 -3.74 26.60
N TYR A 760 28.90 -2.81 25.82
CA TYR A 760 29.61 -1.59 25.41
C TYR A 760 29.93 -0.68 26.61
N LYS A 761 28.93 -0.42 27.47
CA LYS A 761 29.11 0.43 28.66
C LYS A 761 30.09 -0.17 29.68
N THR A 762 30.02 -1.48 29.91
CA THR A 762 30.92 -2.17 30.85
C THR A 762 32.36 -2.24 30.33
N ARG A 763 32.57 -2.44 29.02
CA ARG A 763 33.92 -2.35 28.41
C ARG A 763 34.51 -0.95 28.52
N LYS A 764 33.73 0.11 28.28
CA LYS A 764 34.20 1.49 28.40
C LYS A 764 34.56 1.88 29.84
N ALA A 765 33.91 1.26 30.83
CA ALA A 765 34.19 1.49 32.25
C ALA A 765 35.36 0.65 32.78
N ALA A 766 35.83 -0.36 32.06
CA ALA A 766 36.98 -1.16 32.45
C ALA A 766 38.29 -0.38 32.21
N PRO A 767 39.25 -0.40 33.16
CA PRO A 767 40.55 0.22 32.93
C PRO A 767 41.22 -0.41 31.70
N ALA A 768 41.86 0.42 30.87
CA ALA A 768 42.54 -0.06 29.67
C ALA A 768 43.54 -1.17 30.06
N PRO A 769 43.61 -2.28 29.30
CA PRO A 769 44.60 -3.31 29.57
C PRO A 769 45.97 -2.65 29.55
N LYS A 770 46.76 -2.85 30.63
CA LYS A 770 48.15 -2.41 30.64
C LYS A 770 48.81 -3.04 29.41
N LYS A 771 49.31 -2.21 28.50
CA LYS A 771 50.15 -2.69 27.39
C LYS A 771 51.26 -3.52 28.03
N ALA A 772 51.33 -4.80 27.65
CA ALA A 772 52.39 -5.71 28.05
C ALA A 772 53.71 -5.27 27.42
#